data_AF-A0A4T2A1Y2-F1
#
_entry.id   AF-A0A4T2A1Y2-F1
#
_cell.length_a   1.000
_cell.length_b   1.000
_cell.length_c   1.000
_cell.angle_alpha   90.00
_cell.angle_beta   90.00
_cell.angle_gamma   90.00
#
_symmetry.space_group_name_H-M   'P 1'
#
loop_
_entity.id
_entity.type
_entity.pdbx_description
1 polymer ?
#
loop_
_entity_poly.entity_id
_entity_poly.type
_entity_poly.pdbx_seq_one_letter_code
_entity_poly.pdbx_strand_id
1 'polypeptide(L)'
;MKASIIELITEQESPTLEFKRQWYWDDTTPATDMADLWGELIKDIISLSNGYLGHTGRNRHLVIGYSETERKPFNIGISKIKQLQNLTAFKKDLIRRLEKYTTPSLTDINIETTVHEGCTLLIIELPVKGYITELKTGLKTKTRHIDEGGVLIRKGQKTDEVRTATPSEYQNLKEEFESLRRSDFFARFTQPEPEEQQTERSIEKTVQLFMDKNSSLSLVEKYPVRVKNWKDSIIYEVYKLTDGFDGGKEFIYIHDSSNQGKTVGEIKSKNYISKPESSIILIDRPNLKDIGKRKENISRLFGTKFVYFVDEFGCNFLYKDCMLPYEKFNLPIYVNGLYDLEEERDLPALEKLKEWYNTENEPLFIVSGHGGIGKTTLAKQFLDQIYTEENDQGLLFIDSKEIINELSRNSKISDVFDFYRAQMDVDGNDSSRFNKDLLKLSIDNGSLTVVLDGIDEVIAKLGNRFDVQAFITSIFQEYSSDLHKTKVLITCRDHFWNEVGKKILLPEIVLKAFNADLAQDFFNQKLKGDKKRITNAMLIADKLAIETRTKQGTTELFYIPFLLDMIGYLINSRTEDINLKKQFASRYLSTENHVDFLIAQVCDREIIKLGGLTVDQQIELFIRIAISKDNGVDLYDIKQELQKIVTAPDNALIEKIKGHTLLVCSDNGIHFRYDVFDVYFAALHLVYFFKQRDITALDEQTARVISGYLKYDSSFTESVCERIEMHDDLVLFCIEVIESAASYENPNTLISSIVSLLLCLLQKSDNSQSSTHTRTELIEKLFLKSNELVGISLIDIFGNSSIKPTFDFKDRVLRDCTFDNYEYFWECQMNEGTKFENSQFKDINPRSGVTIKLHNSLFSSTCDLTQIQHLLTEKEEEAAENKEAVLTELEKVFKLFYQRGNFYPRKQEEVRKKLSAVNFLPHLLEKGVLKNYKDPKKPTMRQFKVSDEYKSVIDYFEQGSPSIALFRLAEELS
;
A
#
# COMPACT_ATOMS: atom_id res chain seq x y z
N MET A 1 -37.15 1.27 15.32
CA MET A 1 -38.23 0.77 16.21
C MET A 1 -38.05 1.26 17.66
N LYS A 2 -38.94 2.12 18.19
CA LYS A 2 -38.99 2.46 19.63
C LYS A 2 -39.52 1.26 20.43
N ALA A 3 -38.74 0.73 21.37
CA ALA A 3 -39.22 -0.30 22.29
C ALA A 3 -40.37 0.27 23.15
N SER A 4 -41.44 -0.49 23.31
CA SER A 4 -42.53 -0.08 24.20
C SER A 4 -42.02 -0.04 25.64
N ILE A 5 -42.42 0.93 26.46
CA ILE A 5 -42.06 0.97 27.88
C ILE A 5 -42.44 -0.34 28.61
N ILE A 6 -43.50 -1.01 28.15
CA ILE A 6 -43.95 -2.30 28.68
C ILE A 6 -42.91 -3.40 28.40
N GLU A 7 -42.23 -3.35 27.25
CA GLU A 7 -41.16 -4.30 26.92
C GLU A 7 -39.94 -4.05 27.81
N LEU A 8 -39.50 -2.79 27.91
CA LEU A 8 -38.34 -2.41 28.72
C LEU A 8 -38.48 -2.85 30.17
N ILE A 9 -39.62 -2.57 30.84
CA ILE A 9 -39.81 -2.91 32.27
C ILE A 9 -39.98 -4.42 32.53
N THR A 10 -40.12 -5.25 31.49
CA THR A 10 -40.14 -6.71 31.62
C THR A 10 -38.75 -7.34 31.52
N GLU A 11 -37.77 -6.58 31.02
CA GLU A 11 -36.37 -6.98 30.95
C GLU A 11 -35.64 -6.76 32.27
N GLN A 12 -34.54 -7.49 32.46
CA GLN A 12 -33.62 -7.26 33.58
C GLN A 12 -32.58 -6.20 33.20
N GLU A 13 -32.02 -5.48 34.18
CA GLU A 13 -30.89 -4.58 33.89
C GLU A 13 -29.76 -5.34 33.20
N SER A 14 -29.13 -4.64 32.26
CA SER A 14 -28.11 -5.21 31.39
C SER A 14 -27.09 -4.13 31.02
N PRO A 15 -26.03 -4.46 30.28
CA PRO A 15 -25.15 -3.45 29.68
C PRO A 15 -25.89 -2.39 28.85
N THR A 16 -27.15 -2.63 28.48
CA THR A 16 -27.95 -1.75 27.60
C THR A 16 -29.22 -1.20 28.25
N LEU A 17 -29.53 -1.57 29.49
CA LEU A 17 -30.73 -1.14 30.21
C LEU A 17 -30.42 -0.91 31.68
N GLU A 18 -30.77 0.27 32.19
CA GLU A 18 -30.58 0.68 33.59
C GLU A 18 -31.89 1.19 34.18
N PHE A 19 -32.23 0.75 35.39
CA PHE A 19 -33.36 1.27 36.15
C PHE A 19 -32.88 2.11 37.34
N LYS A 20 -33.48 3.29 37.51
CA LYS A 20 -33.36 4.05 38.76
C LYS A 20 -34.73 4.22 39.38
N ARG A 21 -34.85 3.82 40.65
CA ARG A 21 -36.10 4.02 41.41
C ARG A 21 -36.45 5.51 41.55
N GLN A 22 -35.46 6.38 41.73
CA GLN A 22 -35.64 7.80 41.99
C GLN A 22 -34.73 8.64 41.11
N TRP A 23 -35.13 9.88 40.89
CA TRP A 23 -34.29 10.89 40.24
C TRP A 23 -33.18 11.39 41.20
N TYR A 24 -32.13 11.98 40.64
CA TYR A 24 -30.87 12.28 41.35
C TYR A 24 -30.94 13.46 42.34
N TRP A 25 -31.83 14.45 42.12
CA TRP A 25 -31.95 15.66 42.96
C TRP A 25 -33.36 16.27 42.90
N ASP A 26 -33.69 17.21 43.76
CA ASP A 26 -34.92 18.00 43.66
C ASP A 26 -34.65 19.51 43.86
N ASP A 27 -35.70 20.33 43.78
CA ASP A 27 -35.61 21.79 43.98
C ASP A 27 -35.11 22.20 45.37
N THR A 28 -35.01 21.28 46.33
CA THR A 28 -34.50 21.51 47.69
C THR A 28 -33.04 21.07 47.87
N THR A 29 -32.42 20.50 46.84
CA THR A 29 -31.04 19.99 46.90
C THR A 29 -30.01 21.12 47.03
N PRO A 30 -29.07 21.06 48.00
CA PRO A 30 -28.05 22.09 48.18
C PRO A 30 -27.15 22.27 46.95
N ALA A 31 -26.80 23.52 46.62
CA ALA A 31 -25.93 23.82 45.48
C ALA A 31 -24.53 23.19 45.58
N THR A 32 -24.05 22.90 46.79
CA THR A 32 -22.78 22.22 47.05
C THR A 32 -22.75 20.78 46.55
N ASP A 33 -23.92 20.13 46.52
CA ASP A 33 -24.03 18.69 46.22
C ASP A 33 -24.37 18.47 44.73
N MET A 34 -24.87 19.51 44.05
CA MET A 34 -25.28 19.46 42.65
C MET A 34 -24.17 19.03 41.71
N ALA A 35 -22.91 19.42 41.95
CA ALA A 35 -21.79 19.04 41.09
C ALA A 35 -21.56 17.52 41.09
N ASP A 36 -21.58 16.90 42.27
CA ASP A 36 -21.36 15.46 42.43
C ASP A 36 -22.57 14.66 41.90
N LEU A 37 -23.79 15.17 42.07
CA LEU A 37 -25.02 14.55 41.53
C LEU A 37 -25.11 14.62 40.00
N TRP A 38 -24.68 15.74 39.41
CA TRP A 38 -24.48 15.83 37.96
C TRP A 38 -23.41 14.84 37.47
N GLY A 39 -22.33 14.70 38.24
CA GLY A 39 -21.28 13.71 37.97
C GLY A 39 -21.81 12.28 37.91
N GLU A 40 -22.71 11.90 38.84
CA GLU A 40 -23.35 10.58 38.84
C GLU A 40 -24.25 10.35 37.61
N LEU A 41 -25.09 11.32 37.23
CA LEU A 41 -25.93 11.23 36.02
C LEU A 41 -25.07 11.10 34.76
N ILE A 42 -24.01 11.91 34.63
CA ILE A 42 -23.10 11.89 33.48
C ILE A 42 -22.36 10.56 33.40
N LYS A 43 -21.88 10.03 34.53
CA LYS A 43 -21.22 8.73 34.62
C LYS A 43 -22.15 7.60 34.17
N ASP A 44 -23.41 7.61 34.62
CA ASP A 44 -24.39 6.59 34.24
C ASP A 44 -24.71 6.66 32.73
N ILE A 45 -24.79 7.86 32.14
CA ILE A 45 -25.00 8.04 30.69
C ILE A 45 -23.77 7.58 29.87
N ILE A 46 -22.56 7.98 30.24
CA ILE A 46 -21.33 7.63 29.49
C ILE A 46 -21.09 6.12 29.55
N SER A 47 -21.20 5.52 30.73
CA SER A 47 -21.01 4.08 30.89
C SER A 47 -22.06 3.26 30.12
N LEU A 48 -23.31 3.71 30.11
CA LEU A 48 -24.39 3.10 29.34
C LEU A 48 -24.18 3.27 27.82
N SER A 49 -23.61 4.40 27.38
CA SER A 49 -23.31 4.65 25.97
C SER A 49 -22.32 3.64 25.39
N ASN A 50 -21.27 3.31 26.14
CA ASN A 50 -20.29 2.29 25.74
C ASN A 50 -20.84 0.87 25.97
N GLY A 51 -21.63 0.64 27.02
CA GLY A 51 -22.09 -0.68 27.40
C GLY A 51 -20.92 -1.61 27.77
N TYR A 52 -21.00 -2.87 27.35
CA TYR A 52 -19.94 -3.85 27.50
C TYR A 52 -19.85 -4.78 26.28
N LEU A 53 -18.79 -5.57 26.23
CA LEU A 53 -18.49 -6.50 25.13
C LEU A 53 -19.69 -7.38 24.78
N GLY A 54 -19.99 -7.50 23.49
CA GLY A 54 -21.10 -8.26 22.92
C GLY A 54 -22.42 -7.49 22.81
N HIS A 55 -22.43 -6.21 23.18
CA HIS A 55 -23.65 -5.41 23.22
C HIS A 55 -23.60 -4.14 22.35
N THR A 56 -22.50 -3.82 21.67
CA THR A 56 -22.30 -2.51 20.97
C THR A 56 -23.45 -2.12 20.01
N GLY A 57 -24.06 -3.06 19.31
CA GLY A 57 -25.13 -2.83 18.32
C GLY A 57 -26.58 -2.73 18.83
N ARG A 58 -26.86 -2.20 20.04
CA ARG A 58 -28.24 -2.09 20.57
C ARG A 58 -28.57 -0.68 21.08
N ASN A 59 -29.84 -0.25 21.02
CA ASN A 59 -30.25 0.96 21.73
C ASN A 59 -30.06 0.78 23.24
N ARG A 60 -29.77 1.88 23.93
CA ARG A 60 -29.56 1.90 25.37
C ARG A 60 -30.64 2.71 26.05
N HIS A 61 -31.08 2.26 27.21
CA HIS A 61 -32.16 2.92 27.93
C HIS A 61 -31.80 3.11 29.40
N LEU A 62 -31.96 4.34 29.90
CA LEU A 62 -31.98 4.66 31.31
C LEU A 62 -33.41 5.04 31.69
N VAL A 63 -34.07 4.18 32.46
CA VAL A 63 -35.46 4.34 32.87
C VAL A 63 -35.51 4.73 34.34
N ILE A 64 -36.08 5.90 34.62
CA ILE A 64 -36.13 6.50 35.96
C ILE A 64 -37.57 6.55 36.43
N GLY A 65 -37.79 6.14 37.69
CA GLY A 65 -39.10 5.91 38.27
C GLY A 65 -39.53 4.45 38.27
N TYR A 66 -38.64 3.49 38.02
CA TYR A 66 -38.95 2.07 38.12
C TYR A 66 -37.96 1.38 39.05
N SER A 67 -38.45 0.53 39.95
CA SER A 67 -37.60 -0.31 40.81
C SER A 67 -37.66 -1.73 40.30
N GLU A 68 -36.55 -2.24 39.77
CA GLU A 68 -36.48 -3.61 39.29
C GLU A 68 -36.64 -4.63 40.44
N THR A 69 -36.03 -4.36 41.59
CA THR A 69 -36.12 -5.24 42.77
C THR A 69 -37.56 -5.36 43.28
N GLU A 70 -38.32 -4.26 43.23
CA GLU A 70 -39.71 -4.23 43.70
C GLU A 70 -40.72 -4.52 42.58
N ARG A 71 -40.26 -4.54 41.31
CA ARG A 71 -41.04 -4.66 40.08
C ARG A 71 -42.24 -3.73 40.00
N LYS A 72 -42.07 -2.48 40.43
CA LYS A 72 -43.15 -1.48 40.52
C LYS A 72 -42.65 -0.08 40.13
N PRO A 73 -43.50 0.75 39.51
CA PRO A 73 -43.16 2.13 39.22
C PRO A 73 -43.31 3.04 40.46
N PHE A 74 -42.54 4.12 40.47
CA PHE A 74 -42.46 5.16 41.48
C PHE A 74 -42.53 6.51 40.79
N ASN A 75 -43.41 7.38 41.28
CA ASN A 75 -43.54 8.70 40.70
C ASN A 75 -42.30 9.57 40.99
N ILE A 76 -41.63 10.02 39.94
CA ILE A 76 -40.43 10.86 40.03
C ILE A 76 -40.71 12.29 40.50
N GLY A 77 -41.99 12.71 40.53
CA GLY A 77 -42.37 14.02 41.05
C GLY A 77 -41.80 15.20 40.24
N ILE A 78 -41.93 15.17 38.92
CA ILE A 78 -41.43 16.21 37.98
C ILE A 78 -41.76 17.64 38.44
N SER A 79 -42.92 17.84 39.08
CA SER A 79 -43.34 19.14 39.61
C SER A 79 -42.40 19.73 40.67
N LYS A 80 -41.58 18.91 41.33
CA LYS A 80 -40.58 19.31 42.34
C LYS A 80 -39.17 19.46 41.76
N ILE A 81 -39.01 19.38 40.44
CA ILE A 81 -37.72 19.41 39.75
C ILE A 81 -37.83 20.40 38.57
N LYS A 82 -37.45 21.66 38.79
CA LYS A 82 -37.54 22.74 37.80
C LYS A 82 -36.94 22.37 36.45
N GLN A 83 -35.81 21.66 36.43
CA GLN A 83 -35.13 21.31 35.18
C GLN A 83 -35.97 20.35 34.31
N LEU A 84 -36.72 19.42 34.92
CA LEU A 84 -37.49 18.41 34.18
C LEU A 84 -38.86 18.92 33.71
N GLN A 85 -39.29 20.12 34.12
CA GLN A 85 -40.52 20.74 33.61
C GLN A 85 -40.42 21.13 32.13
N ASN A 86 -39.20 21.37 31.63
CA ASN A 86 -38.93 21.63 30.21
C ASN A 86 -37.85 20.66 29.70
N LEU A 87 -38.29 19.50 29.21
CA LEU A 87 -37.40 18.44 28.72
C LEU A 87 -36.50 18.89 27.56
N THR A 88 -36.97 19.80 26.70
CA THR A 88 -36.16 20.34 25.60
C THR A 88 -34.99 21.19 26.12
N ALA A 89 -35.26 22.04 27.12
CA ALA A 89 -34.22 22.84 27.77
C ALA A 89 -33.26 21.96 28.58
N PHE A 90 -33.78 20.95 29.27
CA PHE A 90 -32.97 19.96 29.99
C PHE A 90 -32.06 19.17 29.06
N LYS A 91 -32.59 18.67 27.93
CA LYS A 91 -31.79 17.97 26.89
C LYS A 91 -30.64 18.85 26.41
N LYS A 92 -30.89 20.13 26.14
CA LYS A 92 -29.84 21.08 25.73
C LYS A 92 -28.76 21.27 26.81
N ASP A 93 -29.14 21.40 28.09
CA ASP A 93 -28.15 21.53 29.17
C ASP A 93 -27.36 20.24 29.40
N LEU A 94 -28.02 19.08 29.29
CA LEU A 94 -27.38 17.78 29.40
C LEU A 94 -26.34 17.56 28.29
N ILE A 95 -26.70 17.82 27.02
CA ILE A 95 -25.78 17.71 25.88
C ILE A 95 -24.59 18.64 26.05
N ARG A 96 -24.83 19.92 26.40
CA ARG A 96 -23.77 20.90 26.65
C ARG A 96 -22.78 20.44 27.74
N ARG A 97 -23.27 19.72 28.76
CA ARG A 97 -22.41 19.15 29.81
C ARG A 97 -21.66 17.93 29.30
N LEU A 98 -22.29 17.05 28.55
CA LEU A 98 -21.65 15.87 27.97
C LEU A 98 -20.54 16.25 26.98
N GLU A 99 -20.73 17.27 26.15
CA GLU A 99 -19.69 17.83 25.26
C GLU A 99 -18.43 18.28 26.00
N LYS A 100 -18.58 18.75 27.25
CA LYS A 100 -17.44 19.10 28.10
C LYS A 100 -16.65 17.87 28.53
N TYR A 101 -17.32 16.75 28.81
CA TYR A 101 -16.71 15.57 29.40
C TYR A 101 -16.37 14.46 28.40
N THR A 102 -16.86 14.49 27.15
CA THR A 102 -16.78 13.34 26.22
C THR A 102 -16.04 13.64 24.91
N THR A 103 -15.31 12.64 24.40
CA THR A 103 -14.71 12.63 23.06
C THR A 103 -14.89 11.23 22.42
N PRO A 104 -15.51 11.09 21.24
CA PRO A 104 -16.33 12.10 20.54
C PRO A 104 -17.49 12.62 21.41
N SER A 105 -18.02 13.80 21.08
CA SER A 105 -19.08 14.42 21.88
C SER A 105 -20.40 13.64 21.82
N LEU A 106 -20.95 13.33 22.99
CA LEU A 106 -22.20 12.57 23.11
C LEU A 106 -23.43 13.47 22.92
N THR A 107 -23.88 13.65 21.67
CA THR A 107 -25.01 14.54 21.31
C THR A 107 -26.34 13.82 21.11
N ASP A 108 -26.31 12.59 20.62
CA ASP A 108 -27.52 11.83 20.25
C ASP A 108 -28.15 11.19 21.49
N ILE A 109 -29.12 11.89 22.08
CA ILE A 109 -29.87 11.48 23.27
C ILE A 109 -31.34 11.85 23.09
N ASN A 110 -32.24 10.89 23.29
CA ASN A 110 -33.68 11.12 23.34
C ASN A 110 -34.15 11.10 24.80
N ILE A 111 -35.01 12.06 25.16
CA ILE A 111 -35.56 12.18 26.51
C ILE A 111 -37.07 12.31 26.38
N GLU A 112 -37.80 11.39 26.98
CA GLU A 112 -39.26 11.39 26.99
C GLU A 112 -39.81 10.98 28.36
N THR A 113 -41.05 11.34 28.63
CA THR A 113 -41.78 10.92 29.83
C THR A 113 -43.01 10.14 29.45
N THR A 114 -43.30 9.08 30.19
CA THR A 114 -44.50 8.27 29.98
C THR A 114 -45.19 7.98 31.31
N VAL A 115 -46.47 7.62 31.26
CA VAL A 115 -47.26 7.26 32.45
C VAL A 115 -47.52 5.76 32.45
N HIS A 116 -47.09 5.09 33.51
CA HIS A 116 -47.31 3.66 33.71
C HIS A 116 -47.85 3.41 35.12
N GLU A 117 -48.97 2.70 35.23
CA GLU A 117 -49.71 2.46 36.49
C GLU A 117 -49.93 3.73 37.34
N GLY A 118 -50.22 4.86 36.69
CA GLY A 118 -50.46 6.15 37.37
C GLY A 118 -49.20 6.85 37.88
N CYS A 119 -48.01 6.29 37.65
CA CYS A 119 -46.72 6.92 37.95
C CYS A 119 -46.06 7.47 36.68
N THR A 120 -45.45 8.65 36.78
CA THR A 120 -44.67 9.23 35.68
C THR A 120 -43.25 8.70 35.71
N LEU A 121 -42.81 8.13 34.58
CA LEU A 121 -41.47 7.63 34.32
C LEU A 121 -40.73 8.59 33.38
N LEU A 122 -39.40 8.70 33.55
CA LEU A 122 -38.51 9.43 32.65
C LEU A 122 -37.60 8.42 31.93
N ILE A 123 -37.56 8.49 30.61
CA ILE A 123 -36.77 7.59 29.76
C ILE A 123 -35.72 8.42 29.05
N ILE A 124 -34.46 8.04 29.21
CA ILE A 124 -33.33 8.55 28.44
C ILE A 124 -32.87 7.42 27.52
N GLU A 125 -33.08 7.59 26.22
CA GLU A 125 -32.65 6.65 25.19
C GLU A 125 -31.37 7.16 24.50
N LEU A 126 -30.38 6.28 24.38
CA LEU A 126 -29.18 6.47 23.60
C LEU A 126 -29.26 5.53 22.39
N PRO A 127 -29.40 6.05 21.16
CA PRO A 127 -29.36 5.23 19.95
C PRO A 127 -28.04 4.46 19.81
N VAL A 128 -28.03 3.39 19.00
CA VAL A 128 -26.81 2.66 18.62
C VAL A 128 -25.74 3.64 18.11
N LYS A 129 -24.48 3.46 18.53
CA LYS A 129 -23.34 4.30 18.11
C LYS A 129 -22.22 3.45 17.54
N GLY A 130 -21.45 4.05 16.64
CA GLY A 130 -20.32 3.40 15.97
C GLY A 130 -18.96 3.71 16.61
N TYR A 131 -18.93 4.43 17.72
CA TYR A 131 -17.70 4.90 18.35
C TYR A 131 -17.72 4.69 19.86
N ILE A 132 -16.53 4.51 20.43
CA ILE A 132 -16.32 4.51 21.88
C ILE A 132 -16.30 5.95 22.37
N THR A 133 -16.97 6.20 23.49
CA THR A 133 -16.96 7.49 24.18
C THR A 133 -15.91 7.48 25.29
N GLU A 134 -14.91 8.36 25.17
CA GLU A 134 -13.83 8.53 26.15
C GLU A 134 -14.03 9.82 26.94
N LEU A 135 -13.47 9.89 28.16
CA LEU A 135 -13.49 11.11 28.95
C LEU A 135 -12.48 12.14 28.41
N LYS A 136 -12.99 13.26 27.90
CA LYS A 136 -12.19 14.42 27.48
C LYS A 136 -11.58 15.21 28.64
N THR A 137 -12.21 15.16 29.80
CA THR A 137 -11.72 15.78 31.04
C THR A 137 -12.08 14.88 32.22
N GLY A 138 -11.32 14.93 33.31
CA GLY A 138 -11.63 14.16 34.52
C GLY A 138 -13.06 14.38 35.02
N LEU A 139 -13.72 13.29 35.44
CA LEU A 139 -15.09 13.26 35.93
C LEU A 139 -15.10 12.91 37.42
N LYS A 140 -15.53 13.87 38.24
CA LYS A 140 -15.78 13.66 39.67
C LYS A 140 -17.24 13.24 39.89
N THR A 141 -17.44 12.13 40.59
CA THR A 141 -18.77 11.65 41.02
C THR A 141 -18.84 11.66 42.55
N LYS A 142 -20.00 11.28 43.13
CA LYS A 142 -20.17 11.21 44.59
C LYS A 142 -19.20 10.22 45.24
N THR A 143 -18.79 9.19 44.50
CA THR A 143 -18.04 8.05 45.06
C THR A 143 -16.61 7.92 44.54
N ARG A 144 -16.28 8.46 43.36
CA ARG A 144 -14.98 8.26 42.70
C ARG A 144 -14.57 9.48 41.84
N HIS A 145 -13.28 9.59 41.55
CA HIS A 145 -12.73 10.47 40.52
C HIS A 145 -12.22 9.59 39.38
N ILE A 146 -12.58 9.92 38.14
CA ILE A 146 -12.16 9.20 36.95
C ILE A 146 -11.34 10.17 36.10
N ASP A 147 -10.14 9.74 35.70
CA ASP A 147 -9.20 10.60 34.99
C ASP A 147 -9.55 10.77 33.50
N GLU A 148 -8.94 11.78 32.88
CA GLU A 148 -9.01 12.02 31.44
C GLU A 148 -8.48 10.81 30.65
N GLY A 149 -9.09 10.54 29.49
CA GLY A 149 -8.84 9.34 28.67
C GLY A 149 -9.54 8.07 29.17
N GLY A 150 -10.22 8.12 30.33
CA GLY A 150 -10.94 6.96 30.87
C GLY A 150 -12.14 6.54 30.00
N VAL A 151 -12.21 5.24 29.65
CA VAL A 151 -13.37 4.64 28.97
C VAL A 151 -14.25 3.95 30.00
N LEU A 152 -15.42 4.50 30.29
CA LEU A 152 -16.37 3.91 31.23
C LEU A 152 -17.19 2.81 30.55
N ILE A 153 -17.23 1.62 31.14
CA ILE A 153 -17.97 0.45 30.64
C ILE A 153 -18.98 -0.03 31.68
N ARG A 154 -20.03 -0.72 31.22
CA ARG A 154 -21.13 -1.23 32.06
C ARG A 154 -21.39 -2.73 31.89
N LYS A 155 -21.05 -3.58 32.88
CA LYS A 155 -21.30 -5.05 32.81
C LYS A 155 -22.71 -5.51 33.26
N GLY A 156 -23.39 -4.73 34.10
CA GLY A 156 -24.70 -5.06 34.72
C GLY A 156 -24.64 -5.64 36.16
N GLN A 157 -25.79 -6.05 36.69
CA GLN A 157 -26.30 -6.17 38.09
C GLN A 157 -25.48 -6.55 39.35
N LYS A 158 -24.13 -6.63 39.41
CA LYS A 158 -23.46 -6.64 40.74
C LYS A 158 -22.23 -5.75 40.91
N THR A 159 -22.32 -4.80 41.86
CA THR A 159 -21.33 -4.03 42.67
C THR A 159 -19.99 -3.53 42.08
N ASP A 160 -19.60 -3.90 40.86
CA ASP A 160 -18.42 -3.42 40.13
C ASP A 160 -18.77 -2.99 38.70
N GLU A 161 -20.04 -2.61 38.49
CA GLU A 161 -20.67 -2.62 37.18
C GLU A 161 -20.28 -1.47 36.28
N VAL A 162 -19.99 -0.29 36.84
CA VAL A 162 -19.50 0.86 36.10
C VAL A 162 -18.07 1.14 36.52
N ARG A 163 -17.13 0.88 35.62
CA ARG A 163 -15.70 1.10 35.84
C ARG A 163 -14.98 1.50 34.57
N THR A 164 -13.74 1.93 34.70
CA THR A 164 -12.85 2.13 33.55
C THR A 164 -12.51 0.79 32.92
N ALA A 165 -12.54 0.70 31.59
CA ALA A 165 -12.13 -0.47 30.82
C ALA A 165 -10.65 -0.78 31.07
N THR A 166 -10.29 -2.06 31.15
CA THR A 166 -8.88 -2.46 31.07
C THR A 166 -8.36 -2.27 29.63
N PRO A 167 -7.03 -2.21 29.41
CA PRO A 167 -6.47 -2.09 28.06
C PRO A 167 -6.98 -3.17 27.08
N SER A 168 -7.15 -4.41 27.57
CA SER A 168 -7.71 -5.51 26.77
C SER A 168 -9.20 -5.31 26.45
N GLU A 169 -10.00 -4.83 27.40
CA GLU A 169 -11.42 -4.56 27.19
C GLU A 169 -11.62 -3.38 26.23
N TYR A 170 -10.77 -2.35 26.33
CA TYR A 170 -10.75 -1.23 25.40
C TYR A 170 -10.44 -1.69 23.97
N GLN A 171 -9.39 -2.51 23.79
CA GLN A 171 -9.03 -3.03 22.48
C GLN A 171 -10.15 -3.89 21.87
N ASN A 172 -10.73 -4.80 22.66
CA ASN A 172 -11.84 -5.64 22.19
C ASN A 172 -13.11 -4.82 21.87
N LEU A 173 -13.42 -3.79 22.68
CA LEU A 173 -14.53 -2.88 22.37
C LEU A 173 -14.24 -2.12 21.09
N LYS A 174 -13.00 -1.70 20.87
CA LYS A 174 -12.61 -0.95 19.66
C LYS A 174 -12.84 -1.80 18.42
N GLU A 175 -12.44 -3.07 18.46
CA GLU A 175 -12.70 -4.05 17.41
C GLU A 175 -14.21 -4.30 17.19
N GLU A 176 -14.99 -4.39 18.26
CA GLU A 176 -16.44 -4.60 18.16
C GLU A 176 -17.17 -3.38 17.58
N PHE A 177 -16.79 -2.16 17.98
CA PHE A 177 -17.31 -0.92 17.40
C PHE A 177 -16.83 -0.69 15.95
N GLU A 178 -15.62 -1.15 15.57
CA GLU A 178 -15.15 -1.17 14.18
C GLU A 178 -15.94 -2.17 13.33
N SER A 179 -16.17 -3.39 13.85
CA SER A 179 -16.99 -4.41 13.20
C SER A 179 -18.44 -3.96 13.05
N LEU A 180 -19.02 -3.35 14.10
CA LEU A 180 -20.35 -2.76 14.06
C LEU A 180 -20.41 -1.71 12.95
N ARG A 181 -19.44 -0.79 12.86
CA ARG A 181 -19.39 0.24 11.80
C ARG A 181 -19.38 -0.33 10.38
N ARG A 182 -18.79 -1.50 10.17
CA ARG A 182 -18.74 -2.19 8.87
C ARG A 182 -19.96 -3.07 8.61
N SER A 183 -20.77 -3.36 9.63
CA SER A 183 -21.94 -4.22 9.49
C SER A 183 -23.05 -3.55 8.68
N ASP A 184 -23.68 -4.32 7.79
CA ASP A 184 -24.93 -3.95 7.12
C ASP A 184 -26.00 -3.45 8.11
N PHE A 185 -26.00 -3.98 9.34
CA PHE A 185 -26.90 -3.57 10.40
C PHE A 185 -26.69 -2.11 10.79
N PHE A 186 -25.45 -1.70 11.06
CA PHE A 186 -25.14 -0.31 11.39
C PHE A 186 -25.32 0.60 10.18
N ALA A 187 -24.95 0.17 8.97
CA ALA A 187 -25.23 0.91 7.74
C ALA A 187 -26.72 1.21 7.57
N ARG A 188 -27.61 0.25 7.89
CA ARG A 188 -29.08 0.42 7.89
C ARG A 188 -29.63 1.21 9.10
N PHE A 189 -28.86 1.37 10.18
CA PHE A 189 -29.25 2.06 11.41
C PHE A 189 -28.76 3.52 11.46
N THR A 190 -27.62 3.81 10.82
CA THR A 190 -27.12 5.17 10.53
C THR A 190 -27.67 5.74 9.25
N GLN A 191 -28.04 4.89 8.28
CA GLN A 191 -29.14 5.28 7.41
C GLN A 191 -30.36 5.39 8.33
N PRO A 192 -31.13 6.49 8.24
CA PRO A 192 -32.44 6.52 8.87
C PRO A 192 -33.15 5.20 8.54
N GLU A 193 -33.69 4.49 9.54
CA GLU A 193 -34.77 3.53 9.23
C GLU A 193 -35.69 4.27 8.24
N PRO A 194 -36.17 3.63 7.17
CA PRO A 194 -37.30 4.17 6.45
C PRO A 194 -38.54 4.02 7.36
N GLU A 195 -38.59 4.71 8.51
CA GLU A 195 -39.69 5.64 8.65
C GLU A 195 -39.61 6.44 7.37
N GLU A 196 -40.63 6.39 6.51
CA GLU A 196 -40.74 7.28 5.35
C GLU A 196 -40.18 8.63 5.79
N GLN A 197 -38.92 8.92 5.45
CA GLN A 197 -38.38 10.24 5.66
C GLN A 197 -39.16 10.98 4.61
N GLN A 198 -40.25 11.57 5.09
CA GLN A 198 -41.12 12.46 4.37
C GLN A 198 -40.19 13.55 3.86
N THR A 199 -39.63 13.34 2.65
CA THR A 199 -38.61 14.18 2.07
C THR A 199 -39.23 15.57 1.97
N GLU A 200 -38.69 16.53 2.70
CA GLU A 200 -39.22 17.88 2.71
C GLU A 200 -38.79 18.59 1.42
N ARG A 201 -39.28 18.14 0.27
CA ARG A 201 -39.02 18.79 -1.02
C ARG A 201 -39.83 20.07 -1.14
N SER A 202 -39.21 21.09 -1.71
CA SER A 202 -39.83 22.40 -1.94
C SER A 202 -39.38 23.00 -3.27
N ILE A 203 -40.22 23.85 -3.86
CA ILE A 203 -39.86 24.65 -5.04
C ILE A 203 -39.57 26.11 -4.69
N GLU A 204 -39.46 26.45 -3.40
CA GLU A 204 -39.28 27.82 -2.93
C GLU A 204 -38.15 28.55 -3.65
N LYS A 205 -36.96 27.95 -3.71
CA LYS A 205 -35.80 28.54 -4.42
C LYS A 205 -36.06 28.70 -5.92
N THR A 206 -36.72 27.73 -6.56
CA THR A 206 -37.10 27.82 -7.97
C THR A 206 -38.00 29.03 -8.23
N VAL A 207 -39.01 29.24 -7.38
CA VAL A 207 -39.94 30.38 -7.49
C VAL A 207 -39.23 31.70 -7.16
N GLN A 208 -38.37 31.72 -6.14
CA GLN A 208 -37.59 32.90 -5.78
C GLN A 208 -36.69 33.34 -6.93
N LEU A 209 -35.92 32.42 -7.52
CA LEU A 209 -35.04 32.73 -8.66
C LEU A 209 -35.83 33.12 -9.91
N PHE A 210 -37.04 32.58 -10.08
CA PHE A 210 -37.96 33.04 -11.14
C PHE A 210 -38.41 34.49 -10.90
N MET A 211 -38.71 34.88 -9.66
CA MET A 211 -39.02 36.28 -9.30
C MET A 211 -37.81 37.19 -9.50
N ASP A 212 -36.61 36.76 -9.09
CA ASP A 212 -35.39 37.56 -9.23
C ASP A 212 -35.06 37.86 -10.71
N LYS A 213 -35.35 36.89 -11.60
CA LYS A 213 -35.22 37.06 -13.06
C LYS A 213 -36.33 37.92 -13.68
N ASN A 214 -37.46 38.07 -12.97
CA ASN A 214 -38.64 38.82 -13.40
C ASN A 214 -39.01 39.86 -12.33
N SER A 215 -38.18 40.90 -12.18
CA SER A 215 -38.22 41.86 -11.07
C SER A 215 -39.55 42.61 -10.87
N SER A 216 -40.48 42.54 -11.81
CA SER A 216 -41.84 43.09 -11.67
C SER A 216 -42.75 42.21 -10.80
N LEU A 217 -42.40 40.94 -10.59
CA LEU A 217 -43.20 39.98 -9.83
C LEU A 217 -42.92 40.05 -8.34
N SER A 218 -43.98 39.95 -7.54
CA SER A 218 -43.91 39.84 -6.09
C SER A 218 -44.89 38.79 -5.58
N LEU A 219 -44.56 38.16 -4.45
CA LEU A 219 -45.37 37.15 -3.81
C LEU A 219 -46.62 37.78 -3.15
N VAL A 220 -47.79 37.22 -3.43
CA VAL A 220 -49.05 37.68 -2.84
C VAL A 220 -49.12 37.32 -1.35
N GLU A 221 -49.68 38.23 -0.54
CA GLU A 221 -49.87 38.00 0.90
C GLU A 221 -50.63 36.69 1.17
N LYS A 222 -50.19 35.94 2.19
CA LYS A 222 -50.69 34.59 2.56
C LYS A 222 -50.26 33.43 1.64
N TYR A 223 -49.38 33.68 0.67
CA TYR A 223 -48.69 32.65 -0.10
C TYR A 223 -47.19 32.61 0.28
N PRO A 224 -46.49 31.48 0.13
CA PRO A 224 -47.00 30.20 -0.34
C PRO A 224 -47.95 29.51 0.65
N VAL A 225 -48.88 28.75 0.12
CA VAL A 225 -49.67 27.79 0.88
C VAL A 225 -48.98 26.44 0.77
N ARG A 226 -48.52 25.90 1.89
CA ARG A 226 -47.89 24.57 1.96
C ARG A 226 -48.80 23.61 2.72
N VAL A 227 -49.07 22.46 2.12
CA VAL A 227 -49.84 21.39 2.76
C VAL A 227 -49.01 20.11 2.73
N LYS A 228 -48.85 19.49 3.90
CA LYS A 228 -48.10 18.24 4.10
C LYS A 228 -48.96 17.24 4.87
N ASN A 229 -49.96 16.66 4.20
CA ASN A 229 -50.77 15.57 4.76
C ASN A 229 -50.33 14.23 4.16
N TRP A 230 -49.29 13.65 4.75
CA TRP A 230 -48.71 12.39 4.30
C TRP A 230 -49.66 11.20 4.47
N LYS A 231 -50.49 11.20 5.52
CA LYS A 231 -51.46 10.13 5.79
C LYS A 231 -52.47 9.94 4.65
N ASP A 232 -52.93 11.04 4.05
CA ASP A 232 -53.87 11.00 2.92
C ASP A 232 -53.17 11.12 1.56
N SER A 233 -51.83 11.19 1.56
CA SER A 233 -50.99 11.46 0.39
C SER A 233 -51.38 12.77 -0.31
N ILE A 234 -51.57 13.85 0.46
CA ILE A 234 -51.84 15.19 -0.07
C ILE A 234 -50.70 16.12 0.35
N ILE A 235 -49.70 16.24 -0.52
CA ILE A 235 -48.53 17.09 -0.32
C ILE A 235 -48.36 18.03 -1.53
N TYR A 236 -48.45 19.33 -1.29
CA TYR A 236 -48.31 20.34 -2.33
C TYR A 236 -47.90 21.71 -1.80
N GLU A 237 -47.41 22.55 -2.71
CA GLU A 237 -47.17 23.96 -2.47
C GLU A 237 -47.85 24.79 -3.56
N VAL A 238 -48.52 25.87 -3.16
CA VAL A 238 -49.08 26.85 -4.11
C VAL A 238 -48.42 28.20 -3.87
N TYR A 239 -47.90 28.80 -4.94
CA TYR A 239 -47.35 30.16 -4.94
C TYR A 239 -48.18 31.02 -5.88
N LYS A 240 -48.44 32.26 -5.48
CA LYS A 240 -49.15 33.24 -6.29
C LYS A 240 -48.31 34.50 -6.38
N LEU A 241 -47.98 34.88 -7.61
CA LEU A 241 -47.18 36.05 -7.93
C LEU A 241 -48.06 37.09 -8.64
N THR A 242 -47.80 38.37 -8.39
CA THR A 242 -48.50 39.51 -9.03
C THR A 242 -47.49 40.53 -9.55
N ASP A 243 -47.81 41.20 -10.66
CA ASP A 243 -46.95 42.19 -11.32
C ASP A 243 -47.39 43.66 -11.13
N GLY A 244 -48.37 43.92 -10.26
CA GLY A 244 -48.92 45.26 -10.03
C GLY A 244 -49.83 45.80 -11.14
N PHE A 245 -49.93 45.11 -12.29
CA PHE A 245 -50.72 45.52 -13.47
C PHE A 245 -51.66 44.40 -14.00
N ASP A 246 -52.12 43.53 -13.10
CA ASP A 246 -53.15 42.47 -13.32
C ASP A 246 -52.64 41.17 -14.03
N GLY A 247 -51.32 41.04 -14.24
CA GLY A 247 -50.65 39.88 -14.86
C GLY A 247 -50.09 38.86 -13.87
N GLY A 248 -50.93 38.28 -13.01
CA GLY A 248 -50.49 37.30 -12.01
C GLY A 248 -50.04 35.94 -12.59
N LYS A 249 -49.08 35.28 -11.93
CA LYS A 249 -48.62 33.90 -12.21
C LYS A 249 -48.86 32.99 -11.01
N GLU A 250 -49.30 31.77 -11.24
CA GLU A 250 -49.56 30.77 -10.18
C GLU A 250 -48.67 29.55 -10.40
N PHE A 251 -47.92 29.14 -9.37
CA PHE A 251 -47.13 27.91 -9.37
C PHE A 251 -47.76 26.88 -8.43
N ILE A 252 -47.79 25.63 -8.86
CA ILE A 252 -48.27 24.50 -8.07
C ILE A 252 -47.20 23.42 -8.09
N TYR A 253 -46.60 23.12 -6.94
CA TYR A 253 -45.78 21.93 -6.78
C TYR A 253 -46.61 20.77 -6.26
N ILE A 254 -46.47 19.61 -6.89
CA ILE A 254 -47.08 18.36 -6.43
C ILE A 254 -45.96 17.36 -6.17
N HIS A 255 -45.81 16.99 -4.91
CA HIS A 255 -44.82 16.00 -4.46
C HIS A 255 -45.01 14.65 -5.15
N ASP A 256 -43.93 13.90 -5.37
CA ASP A 256 -43.99 12.59 -6.04
C ASP A 256 -44.94 11.58 -5.37
N SER A 257 -44.99 11.64 -4.03
CA SER A 257 -45.75 10.78 -3.11
C SER A 257 -47.22 11.19 -3.01
N SER A 258 -47.62 12.27 -3.66
CA SER A 258 -48.99 12.77 -3.61
C SER A 258 -49.93 11.98 -4.52
N ASN A 259 -51.12 11.68 -4.01
CA ASN A 259 -52.25 11.25 -4.82
C ASN A 259 -52.77 12.44 -5.63
N GLN A 260 -52.52 12.40 -6.94
CA GLN A 260 -52.80 13.49 -7.86
C GLN A 260 -54.27 13.93 -7.80
N GLY A 261 -55.22 12.98 -7.88
CA GLY A 261 -56.65 13.29 -7.90
C GLY A 261 -57.15 13.94 -6.61
N LYS A 262 -56.77 13.40 -5.44
CA LYS A 262 -57.12 13.98 -4.13
C LYS A 262 -56.52 15.37 -3.94
N THR A 263 -55.25 15.53 -4.31
CA THR A 263 -54.52 16.79 -4.18
C THR A 263 -55.14 17.89 -5.05
N VAL A 264 -55.43 17.60 -6.32
CA VAL A 264 -56.14 18.54 -7.21
C VAL A 264 -57.52 18.91 -6.64
N GLY A 265 -58.27 17.91 -6.15
CA GLY A 265 -59.59 18.12 -5.56
C GLY A 265 -59.54 19.05 -4.36
N GLU A 266 -58.55 18.89 -3.48
CA GLU A 266 -58.35 19.77 -2.33
C GLU A 266 -58.01 21.20 -2.75
N ILE A 267 -57.02 21.39 -3.63
CA ILE A 267 -56.59 22.70 -4.13
C ILE A 267 -57.76 23.48 -4.72
N LYS A 268 -58.59 22.80 -5.54
CA LYS A 268 -59.80 23.38 -6.14
C LYS A 268 -60.87 23.69 -5.09
N SER A 269 -61.11 22.80 -4.12
CA SER A 269 -62.13 23.00 -3.08
C SER A 269 -61.81 24.16 -2.13
N LYS A 270 -60.52 24.44 -1.90
CA LYS A 270 -60.04 25.52 -1.04
C LYS A 270 -59.88 26.86 -1.76
N ASN A 271 -60.10 26.92 -3.07
CA ASN A 271 -59.90 28.11 -3.91
C ASN A 271 -58.51 28.74 -3.77
N TYR A 272 -57.46 27.92 -3.66
CA TYR A 272 -56.07 28.42 -3.56
C TYR A 272 -55.53 28.96 -4.89
N ILE A 273 -56.20 28.69 -6.01
CA ILE A 273 -55.84 29.14 -7.36
C ILE A 273 -57.01 29.88 -8.00
N SER A 274 -56.71 30.91 -8.79
CA SER A 274 -57.71 31.75 -9.45
C SER A 274 -57.87 31.48 -10.95
N LYS A 275 -56.84 30.94 -11.63
CA LYS A 275 -56.89 30.60 -13.07
C LYS A 275 -56.15 29.28 -13.37
N PRO A 276 -56.76 28.12 -13.06
CA PRO A 276 -56.14 26.80 -13.18
C PRO A 276 -55.54 26.49 -14.56
N GLU A 277 -56.21 26.94 -15.63
CA GLU A 277 -55.77 26.77 -17.02
C GLU A 277 -54.46 27.50 -17.37
N SER A 278 -54.05 28.47 -16.56
CA SER A 278 -52.84 29.27 -16.75
C SER A 278 -51.75 29.03 -15.69
N SER A 279 -52.02 28.17 -14.70
CA SER A 279 -51.07 27.83 -13.64
C SER A 279 -49.93 26.97 -14.20
N ILE A 280 -48.73 27.19 -13.68
CA ILE A 280 -47.51 26.39 -13.93
C ILE A 280 -47.46 25.29 -12.88
N ILE A 281 -47.40 24.04 -13.34
CA ILE A 281 -47.36 22.88 -12.46
C ILE A 281 -45.98 22.26 -12.52
N LEU A 282 -45.34 22.16 -11.37
CA LEU A 282 -44.04 21.52 -11.18
C LEU A 282 -44.25 20.18 -10.48
N ILE A 283 -43.65 19.13 -11.02
CA ILE A 283 -43.68 17.78 -10.46
C ILE A 283 -42.27 17.19 -10.44
N ASP A 284 -42.02 16.24 -9.55
CA ASP A 284 -40.75 15.50 -9.57
C ASP A 284 -40.70 14.55 -10.78
N ARG A 285 -39.50 14.42 -11.37
CA ARG A 285 -39.24 13.43 -12.43
C ARG A 285 -39.28 12.00 -11.84
N PRO A 286 -40.15 11.10 -12.34
CA PRO A 286 -40.25 9.72 -11.84
C PRO A 286 -39.20 8.79 -12.45
N ASN A 287 -38.78 7.76 -11.70
CA ASN A 287 -37.86 6.69 -12.16
C ASN A 287 -38.52 5.64 -13.10
N LEU A 288 -39.72 5.91 -13.63
CA LEU A 288 -40.53 4.95 -14.41
C LEU A 288 -40.44 5.18 -15.92
N LYS A 289 -40.56 4.09 -16.70
CA LYS A 289 -40.50 4.05 -18.18
C LYS A 289 -41.47 4.97 -18.96
N ASP A 290 -42.46 5.59 -18.31
CA ASP A 290 -43.55 6.31 -18.99
C ASP A 290 -43.69 7.77 -18.52
N ILE A 291 -42.57 8.48 -18.57
CA ILE A 291 -42.39 9.89 -18.14
C ILE A 291 -43.44 10.82 -18.79
N GLY A 292 -43.76 10.62 -20.08
CA GLY A 292 -44.71 11.46 -20.82
C GLY A 292 -46.16 11.35 -20.33
N LYS A 293 -46.62 10.13 -19.99
CA LYS A 293 -48.00 9.92 -19.51
C LYS A 293 -48.30 10.64 -18.21
N ARG A 294 -47.31 10.79 -17.32
CA ARG A 294 -47.49 11.51 -16.04
C ARG A 294 -47.82 12.98 -16.28
N LYS A 295 -47.08 13.66 -17.17
CA LYS A 295 -47.36 15.04 -17.58
C LYS A 295 -48.73 15.18 -18.23
N GLU A 296 -49.09 14.28 -19.15
CA GLU A 296 -50.40 14.30 -19.81
C GLU A 296 -51.57 14.14 -18.82
N ASN A 297 -51.43 13.26 -17.82
CA ASN A 297 -52.46 13.05 -16.81
C ASN A 297 -52.67 14.29 -15.94
N ILE A 298 -51.58 14.90 -15.45
CA ILE A 298 -51.65 16.15 -14.67
C ILE A 298 -52.19 17.30 -15.51
N SER A 299 -51.74 17.40 -16.77
CA SER A 299 -52.24 18.40 -17.73
C SER A 299 -53.75 18.29 -17.92
N ARG A 300 -54.28 17.07 -18.08
CA ARG A 300 -55.72 16.81 -18.16
C ARG A 300 -56.48 17.14 -16.88
N LEU A 301 -55.92 16.86 -15.69
CA LEU A 301 -56.58 17.10 -14.40
C LEU A 301 -56.72 18.60 -14.05
N PHE A 302 -55.70 19.39 -14.37
CA PHE A 302 -55.70 20.83 -14.11
C PHE A 302 -56.20 21.68 -15.29
N GLY A 303 -56.22 21.13 -16.51
CA GLY A 303 -56.63 21.86 -17.71
C GLY A 303 -55.57 22.85 -18.23
N THR A 304 -54.31 22.67 -17.83
CA THR A 304 -53.17 23.52 -18.24
C THR A 304 -52.20 22.73 -19.11
N LYS A 305 -51.53 23.41 -20.04
CA LYS A 305 -50.42 22.83 -20.83
C LYS A 305 -49.05 23.04 -20.15
N PHE A 306 -48.99 23.86 -19.10
CA PHE A 306 -47.74 24.25 -18.43
C PHE A 306 -47.39 23.27 -17.31
N VAL A 307 -47.06 22.02 -17.68
CA VAL A 307 -46.64 20.98 -16.73
C VAL A 307 -45.19 20.59 -17.02
N TYR A 308 -44.32 20.84 -16.04
CA TYR A 308 -42.88 20.62 -16.16
C TYR A 308 -42.37 19.76 -15.02
N PHE A 309 -41.27 19.05 -15.26
CA PHE A 309 -40.48 18.58 -14.13
C PHE A 309 -39.71 19.75 -13.51
N VAL A 310 -39.41 19.67 -12.21
CA VAL A 310 -38.72 20.77 -11.52
C VAL A 310 -37.35 21.07 -12.18
N ASP A 311 -36.59 20.03 -12.50
CA ASP A 311 -35.31 20.09 -13.21
C ASP A 311 -35.43 20.70 -14.60
N GLU A 312 -36.43 20.27 -15.37
CA GLU A 312 -36.72 20.78 -16.71
C GLU A 312 -37.12 22.25 -16.69
N PHE A 313 -37.92 22.68 -15.70
CA PHE A 313 -38.31 24.07 -15.56
C PHE A 313 -37.11 24.95 -15.19
N GLY A 314 -36.33 24.52 -14.20
CA GLY A 314 -35.11 25.20 -13.80
C GLY A 314 -34.16 25.39 -14.97
N CYS A 315 -33.88 24.31 -15.71
CA CYS A 315 -33.04 24.36 -16.90
C CYS A 315 -33.63 25.33 -17.92
N ASN A 316 -34.81 25.06 -18.46
CA ASN A 316 -35.32 25.80 -19.62
C ASN A 316 -35.61 27.29 -19.36
N PHE A 317 -35.97 27.67 -18.13
CA PHE A 317 -36.43 29.04 -17.84
C PHE A 317 -35.47 29.84 -16.96
N LEU A 318 -34.63 29.20 -16.14
CA LEU A 318 -33.77 29.91 -15.19
C LEU A 318 -32.32 29.96 -15.66
N TYR A 319 -31.70 28.81 -15.94
CA TYR A 319 -30.23 28.71 -16.08
C TYR A 319 -29.69 28.01 -17.33
N LYS A 320 -30.51 27.67 -18.34
CA LYS A 320 -30.04 27.06 -19.60
C LYS A 320 -28.92 27.84 -20.27
N ASP A 321 -29.02 29.17 -20.29
CA ASP A 321 -28.01 30.03 -20.91
C ASP A 321 -26.66 29.98 -20.18
N CYS A 322 -26.64 29.51 -18.93
CA CYS A 322 -25.41 29.34 -18.14
C CYS A 322 -24.73 27.98 -18.39
N MET A 323 -25.43 27.02 -18.99
CA MET A 323 -24.90 25.68 -19.27
C MET A 323 -24.07 25.70 -20.56
N LEU A 324 -22.81 25.28 -20.45
CA LEU A 324 -21.95 25.08 -21.60
C LEU A 324 -22.26 23.72 -22.27
N PRO A 325 -22.16 23.64 -23.61
CA PRO A 325 -22.27 22.36 -24.30
C PRO A 325 -21.14 21.42 -23.86
N TYR A 326 -21.49 20.16 -23.60
CA TYR A 326 -20.50 19.15 -23.24
C TYR A 326 -19.91 18.49 -24.49
N GLU A 327 -18.58 18.48 -24.58
CA GLU A 327 -17.86 17.71 -25.58
C GLU A 327 -17.27 16.47 -24.93
N LYS A 328 -17.54 15.30 -25.53
CA LYS A 328 -16.98 14.04 -25.03
C LYS A 328 -15.46 14.10 -24.98
N PHE A 329 -14.87 13.55 -23.93
CA PHE A 329 -13.43 13.46 -23.84
C PHE A 329 -12.90 12.50 -24.93
N ASN A 330 -11.82 12.92 -25.59
CA ASN A 330 -11.13 12.03 -26.53
C ASN A 330 -10.27 11.03 -25.75
N LEU A 331 -10.89 9.94 -25.29
CA LEU A 331 -10.24 8.81 -24.63
C LEU A 331 -10.17 7.62 -25.61
N PRO A 332 -9.20 7.60 -26.54
CA PRO A 332 -9.10 6.52 -27.52
C PRO A 332 -8.80 5.15 -26.88
N ILE A 333 -8.36 5.14 -25.62
CA ILE A 333 -7.97 3.97 -24.86
C ILE A 333 -8.57 4.09 -23.48
N TYR A 334 -9.35 3.09 -23.09
CA TYR A 334 -9.93 2.99 -21.76
C TYR A 334 -9.96 1.55 -21.31
N VAL A 335 -9.46 1.33 -20.10
CA VAL A 335 -9.53 0.05 -19.38
C VAL A 335 -10.20 0.34 -18.05
N ASN A 336 -11.23 -0.44 -17.72
CA ASN A 336 -12.01 -0.22 -16.51
C ASN A 336 -11.19 -0.67 -15.30
N GLY A 337 -10.79 0.30 -14.47
CA GLY A 337 -10.01 0.03 -13.26
C GLY A 337 -10.80 -0.76 -12.22
N LEU A 338 -10.08 -1.39 -11.29
CA LEU A 338 -10.66 -2.22 -10.24
C LEU A 338 -10.64 -1.49 -8.90
N TYR A 339 -11.57 -1.88 -8.04
CA TYR A 339 -11.58 -1.55 -6.61
C TYR A 339 -12.02 -2.79 -5.81
N ASP A 340 -11.71 -2.82 -4.53
CA ASP A 340 -12.16 -3.88 -3.61
C ASP A 340 -13.19 -3.38 -2.61
N LEU A 341 -14.10 -4.28 -2.27
CA LEU A 341 -14.80 -4.28 -0.98
C LEU A 341 -14.15 -5.37 -0.13
N GLU A 342 -13.48 -4.98 0.94
CA GLU A 342 -13.02 -5.89 2.01
C GLU A 342 -12.09 -7.05 1.58
N GLU A 343 -11.24 -6.86 0.55
CA GLU A 343 -10.26 -7.84 0.03
C GLU A 343 -10.82 -9.17 -0.48
N GLU A 344 -12.13 -9.29 -0.70
CA GLU A 344 -12.75 -10.56 -1.13
C GLU A 344 -13.01 -10.63 -2.65
N ARG A 345 -13.14 -9.49 -3.35
CA ARG A 345 -13.40 -9.48 -4.81
C ARG A 345 -13.09 -8.15 -5.49
N ASP A 346 -12.30 -8.23 -6.56
CA ASP A 346 -12.10 -7.12 -7.51
C ASP A 346 -13.40 -6.82 -8.28
N LEU A 347 -13.84 -5.57 -8.24
CA LEU A 347 -15.02 -5.08 -8.95
C LEU A 347 -14.69 -3.91 -9.89
N PRO A 348 -15.42 -3.74 -11.01
CA PRO A 348 -15.16 -2.64 -11.94
C PRO A 348 -15.62 -1.29 -11.39
N ALA A 349 -14.72 -0.32 -11.31
CA ALA A 349 -14.97 0.98 -10.68
C ALA A 349 -16.04 1.82 -11.39
N LEU A 350 -16.12 1.74 -12.72
CA LEU A 350 -17.12 2.49 -13.49
C LEU A 350 -18.56 2.06 -13.16
N GLU A 351 -18.79 0.77 -12.90
CA GLU A 351 -20.12 0.29 -12.52
C GLU A 351 -20.54 0.84 -11.16
N LYS A 352 -19.59 0.94 -10.21
CA LYS A 352 -19.89 1.53 -8.90
C LYS A 352 -20.29 3.00 -8.99
N LEU A 353 -19.65 3.78 -9.87
CA LEU A 353 -20.04 5.17 -10.09
C LEU A 353 -21.44 5.29 -10.71
N LYS A 354 -21.85 4.36 -11.58
CA LYS A 354 -23.22 4.32 -12.10
C LYS A 354 -24.23 3.97 -11.03
N GLU A 355 -23.92 3.00 -10.18
CA GLU A 355 -24.78 2.67 -9.04
C GLU A 355 -25.02 3.92 -8.19
N TRP A 356 -23.95 4.63 -7.82
CA TRP A 356 -24.03 5.89 -7.08
C TRP A 356 -24.78 6.98 -7.85
N TYR A 357 -24.57 7.15 -9.16
CA TYR A 357 -25.29 8.16 -9.94
C TYR A 357 -26.81 7.99 -9.85
N ASN A 358 -27.28 6.74 -9.74
CA ASN A 358 -28.69 6.40 -9.66
C ASN A 358 -29.27 6.42 -8.23
N THR A 359 -28.48 6.65 -7.18
CA THR A 359 -28.99 6.78 -5.80
C THR A 359 -29.57 8.17 -5.54
N GLU A 360 -30.58 8.27 -4.68
CA GLU A 360 -31.06 9.55 -4.15
C GLU A 360 -30.38 9.85 -2.79
N ASN A 361 -30.31 11.12 -2.39
CA ASN A 361 -29.73 11.56 -1.10
C ASN A 361 -28.23 11.23 -0.89
N GLU A 362 -27.48 10.89 -1.94
CA GLU A 362 -26.03 10.72 -1.87
C GLU A 362 -25.33 11.78 -2.73
N PRO A 363 -25.14 13.01 -2.19
CA PRO A 363 -24.71 14.16 -2.98
C PRO A 363 -23.23 14.15 -3.35
N LEU A 364 -22.41 13.41 -2.62
CA LEU A 364 -20.95 13.41 -2.75
C LEU A 364 -20.41 11.98 -2.81
N PHE A 365 -19.52 11.73 -3.77
CA PHE A 365 -18.78 10.47 -3.89
C PHE A 365 -17.30 10.73 -4.16
N ILE A 366 -16.46 9.87 -3.60
CA ILE A 366 -15.01 10.02 -3.63
C ILE A 366 -14.38 8.88 -4.41
N VAL A 367 -13.50 9.23 -5.34
CA VAL A 367 -12.58 8.30 -5.99
C VAL A 367 -11.18 8.61 -5.51
N SER A 368 -10.63 7.74 -4.68
CA SER A 368 -9.28 7.87 -4.14
C SER A 368 -8.32 6.84 -4.75
N GLY A 369 -7.05 6.91 -4.38
CA GLY A 369 -5.98 6.04 -4.87
C GLY A 369 -4.72 6.84 -5.19
N HIS A 370 -3.58 6.17 -5.37
CA HIS A 370 -2.31 6.86 -5.56
C HIS A 370 -2.20 7.62 -6.90
N GLY A 371 -1.14 8.40 -7.07
CA GLY A 371 -0.91 9.12 -8.32
C GLY A 371 -0.71 8.16 -9.51
N GLY A 372 -1.25 8.54 -10.69
CA GLY A 372 -1.10 7.74 -11.91
C GLY A 372 -2.00 6.50 -12.03
N ILE A 373 -2.91 6.27 -11.06
CA ILE A 373 -3.78 5.08 -11.00
C ILE A 373 -5.01 5.12 -11.92
N GLY A 374 -5.30 6.26 -12.56
CA GLY A 374 -6.41 6.39 -13.52
C GLY A 374 -7.69 7.06 -12.99
N LYS A 375 -7.66 7.72 -11.81
CA LYS A 375 -8.82 8.45 -11.26
C LYS A 375 -9.46 9.45 -12.23
N THR A 376 -8.65 10.35 -12.79
CA THR A 376 -9.10 11.34 -13.79
C THR A 376 -9.71 10.66 -15.02
N THR A 377 -9.09 9.57 -15.49
CA THR A 377 -9.57 8.80 -16.64
C THR A 377 -10.92 8.14 -16.36
N LEU A 378 -11.10 7.56 -15.18
CA LEU A 378 -12.38 7.01 -14.73
C LEU A 378 -13.46 8.08 -14.68
N ALA A 379 -13.17 9.25 -14.09
CA ALA A 379 -14.13 10.35 -13.97
C ALA A 379 -14.56 10.91 -15.33
N LYS A 380 -13.62 11.05 -16.27
CA LYS A 380 -13.90 11.46 -17.66
C LYS A 380 -14.77 10.44 -18.39
N GLN A 381 -14.44 9.15 -18.28
CA GLN A 381 -15.23 8.08 -18.89
C GLN A 381 -16.64 8.02 -18.31
N PHE A 382 -16.78 8.24 -17.01
CA PHE A 382 -18.08 8.32 -16.33
C PHE A 382 -18.96 9.45 -16.89
N LEU A 383 -18.42 10.65 -17.08
CA LEU A 383 -19.15 11.76 -17.69
C LEU A 383 -19.54 11.50 -19.16
N ASP A 384 -18.62 10.94 -19.96
CA ASP A 384 -18.92 10.58 -21.35
C ASP A 384 -20.05 9.55 -21.45
N GLN A 385 -20.13 8.65 -20.48
CA GLN A 385 -21.20 7.68 -20.37
C GLN A 385 -22.53 8.35 -20.01
N ILE A 386 -22.56 9.21 -18.98
CA ILE A 386 -23.77 9.98 -18.62
C ILE A 386 -24.26 10.77 -19.84
N TYR A 387 -23.38 11.48 -20.53
CA TYR A 387 -23.75 12.25 -21.71
C TYR A 387 -24.37 11.38 -22.81
N THR A 388 -23.91 10.13 -22.97
CA THR A 388 -24.46 9.19 -23.96
C THR A 388 -25.86 8.70 -23.59
N GLU A 389 -26.13 8.55 -22.30
CA GLU A 389 -27.40 8.04 -21.77
C GLU A 389 -28.43 9.17 -21.59
N GLU A 390 -27.98 10.38 -21.26
CA GLU A 390 -28.77 11.57 -20.90
C GLU A 390 -28.26 12.84 -21.61
N ASN A 391 -28.57 13.00 -22.91
CA ASN A 391 -28.08 14.12 -23.73
C ASN A 391 -28.44 15.53 -23.21
N ASP A 392 -29.49 15.68 -22.39
CA ASP A 392 -29.94 16.97 -21.86
C ASP A 392 -29.31 17.32 -20.48
N GLN A 393 -28.47 16.43 -19.93
CA GLN A 393 -27.83 16.62 -18.62
C GLN A 393 -26.65 17.61 -18.74
N GLY A 394 -26.63 18.62 -17.88
CA GLY A 394 -25.46 19.49 -17.74
C GLY A 394 -24.32 18.75 -17.05
N LEU A 395 -23.12 18.83 -17.62
CA LEU A 395 -21.92 18.20 -17.05
C LEU A 395 -20.82 19.26 -16.89
N LEU A 396 -20.28 19.37 -15.66
CA LEU A 396 -19.22 20.31 -15.33
C LEU A 396 -18.00 19.55 -14.80
N PHE A 397 -16.93 19.50 -15.59
CA PHE A 397 -15.64 18.95 -15.20
C PHE A 397 -14.68 20.09 -14.87
N ILE A 398 -14.12 20.09 -13.66
CA ILE A 398 -13.16 21.10 -13.21
C ILE A 398 -11.84 20.38 -12.88
N ASP A 399 -10.78 20.71 -13.63
CA ASP A 399 -9.41 20.27 -13.32
C ASP A 399 -8.78 21.26 -12.34
N SER A 400 -8.60 20.82 -11.09
CA SER A 400 -7.99 21.64 -10.04
C SER A 400 -6.62 22.19 -10.43
N LYS A 401 -5.88 21.48 -11.31
CA LYS A 401 -4.57 21.92 -11.82
C LYS A 401 -4.66 23.22 -12.61
N GLU A 402 -5.69 23.35 -13.46
CA GLU A 402 -5.85 24.49 -14.37
C GLU A 402 -6.22 25.76 -13.60
N ILE A 403 -7.03 25.60 -12.55
CA ILE A 403 -7.60 26.72 -11.80
C ILE A 403 -6.82 27.11 -10.54
N ILE A 404 -5.78 26.35 -10.16
CA ILE A 404 -5.09 26.54 -8.87
C ILE A 404 -4.53 27.96 -8.68
N ASN A 405 -4.04 28.58 -9.76
CA ASN A 405 -3.48 29.92 -9.72
C ASN A 405 -4.56 30.97 -9.45
N GLU A 406 -5.73 30.82 -10.06
CA GLU A 406 -6.87 31.71 -9.83
C GLU A 406 -7.49 31.48 -8.44
N LEU A 407 -7.66 30.22 -8.03
CA LEU A 407 -8.09 29.86 -6.67
C LEU A 407 -7.18 30.47 -5.60
N SER A 408 -5.86 30.53 -5.85
CA SER A 408 -4.90 31.09 -4.90
C SER A 408 -5.07 32.59 -4.63
N ARG A 409 -5.82 33.32 -5.47
CA ARG A 409 -6.16 34.74 -5.26
C ARG A 409 -7.24 34.92 -4.21
N ASN A 410 -8.04 33.89 -3.93
CA ASN A 410 -9.09 33.93 -2.92
C ASN A 410 -8.50 33.74 -1.50
N SER A 411 -9.07 34.45 -0.53
CA SER A 411 -8.61 34.39 0.87
C SER A 411 -8.98 33.08 1.56
N LYS A 412 -10.14 32.51 1.20
CA LYS A 412 -10.66 31.24 1.72
C LYS A 412 -11.46 30.54 0.63
N ILE A 413 -11.31 29.23 0.55
CA ILE A 413 -12.05 28.36 -0.37
C ILE A 413 -12.85 27.38 0.48
N SER A 414 -14.16 27.36 0.28
CA SER A 414 -15.06 26.52 1.09
C SER A 414 -16.37 26.17 0.38
N ASP A 415 -16.48 26.39 -0.93
CA ASP A 415 -17.74 26.20 -1.66
C ASP A 415 -17.48 25.75 -3.12
N VAL A 416 -18.37 24.94 -3.70
CA VAL A 416 -18.28 24.51 -5.11
C VAL A 416 -18.25 25.71 -6.07
N PHE A 417 -18.92 26.81 -5.71
CA PHE A 417 -18.93 28.04 -6.49
C PHE A 417 -17.54 28.68 -6.61
N ASP A 418 -16.67 28.52 -5.60
CA ASP A 418 -15.29 29.05 -5.65
C ASP A 418 -14.49 28.39 -6.79
N PHE A 419 -14.68 27.08 -6.97
CA PHE A 419 -14.05 26.30 -8.05
C PHE A 419 -14.62 26.67 -9.42
N TYR A 420 -15.95 26.75 -9.54
CA TYR A 420 -16.62 27.17 -10.77
C TYR A 420 -16.14 28.56 -11.21
N ARG A 421 -16.12 29.52 -10.28
CA ARG A 421 -15.68 30.89 -10.58
C ARG A 421 -14.24 30.93 -11.08
N ALA A 422 -13.34 30.20 -10.43
CA ALA A 422 -11.94 30.13 -10.84
C ALA A 422 -11.79 29.56 -12.26
N GLN A 423 -12.55 28.52 -12.63
CA GLN A 423 -12.57 27.98 -14.00
C GLN A 423 -13.02 29.05 -15.01
N MET A 424 -14.12 29.74 -14.74
CA MET A 424 -14.65 30.76 -15.65
C MET A 424 -13.71 31.96 -15.82
N ASP A 425 -12.94 32.29 -14.78
CA ASP A 425 -11.95 33.36 -14.84
C ASP A 425 -10.70 32.94 -15.65
N VAL A 426 -10.31 31.66 -15.63
CA VAL A 426 -9.27 31.10 -16.51
C VAL A 426 -9.72 31.10 -17.97
N ASP A 427 -10.94 30.66 -18.25
CA ASP A 427 -11.45 30.52 -19.62
C ASP A 427 -11.72 31.87 -20.31
N GLY A 428 -11.81 32.97 -19.53
CA GLY A 428 -12.05 34.31 -20.06
C GLY A 428 -13.39 34.47 -20.79
N ASN A 429 -14.35 33.60 -20.50
CA ASN A 429 -15.59 33.48 -21.28
C ASN A 429 -16.61 34.56 -20.87
N ASP A 430 -17.07 35.37 -21.82
CA ASP A 430 -18.05 36.46 -21.62
C ASP A 430 -19.52 36.00 -21.72
N SER A 431 -19.75 34.68 -21.78
CA SER A 431 -21.09 34.09 -21.79
C SER A 431 -21.84 34.35 -20.47
N SER A 432 -23.15 34.11 -20.46
CA SER A 432 -23.94 34.04 -19.23
C SER A 432 -23.30 33.05 -18.26
N ARG A 433 -22.91 33.54 -17.07
CA ARG A 433 -22.29 32.74 -16.01
C ARG A 433 -23.32 32.42 -14.93
N PHE A 434 -23.17 31.27 -14.30
CA PHE A 434 -23.90 31.00 -13.07
C PHE A 434 -23.49 32.03 -12.01
N ASN A 435 -24.47 32.63 -11.35
CA ASN A 435 -24.24 33.18 -10.02
C ASN A 435 -24.34 32.04 -8.98
N LYS A 436 -24.04 32.34 -7.71
CA LYS A 436 -24.01 31.31 -6.66
C LYS A 436 -25.34 30.57 -6.52
N ASP A 437 -26.46 31.30 -6.56
CA ASP A 437 -27.79 30.71 -6.34
C ASP A 437 -28.29 29.89 -7.55
N LEU A 438 -27.99 30.33 -8.77
CA LEU A 438 -28.29 29.55 -9.98
C LEU A 438 -27.44 28.28 -10.05
N LEU A 439 -26.15 28.34 -9.67
CA LEU A 439 -25.31 27.14 -9.61
C LEU A 439 -25.87 26.15 -8.60
N LYS A 440 -26.18 26.61 -7.38
CA LYS A 440 -26.82 25.80 -6.34
C LYS A 440 -28.08 25.12 -6.82
N LEU A 441 -29.00 25.90 -7.41
CA LEU A 441 -30.26 25.36 -7.90
C LEU A 441 -30.04 24.31 -9.00
N SER A 442 -29.11 24.56 -9.93
CA SER A 442 -28.84 23.61 -11.02
C SER A 442 -28.31 22.26 -10.54
N ILE A 443 -27.50 22.27 -9.47
CA ILE A 443 -26.94 21.07 -8.84
C ILE A 443 -27.97 20.38 -7.96
N ASP A 444 -28.74 21.12 -7.14
CA ASP A 444 -29.81 20.55 -6.28
C ASP A 444 -30.89 19.86 -7.11
N ASN A 445 -31.27 20.48 -8.24
CA ASN A 445 -32.19 19.92 -9.21
C ASN A 445 -31.69 18.65 -9.90
N GLY A 446 -30.40 18.34 -9.79
CA GLY A 446 -29.76 17.26 -10.53
C GLY A 446 -29.67 17.55 -12.02
N SER A 447 -29.86 18.80 -12.47
CA SER A 447 -29.68 19.19 -13.88
C SER A 447 -28.21 19.41 -14.26
N LEU A 448 -27.34 19.54 -13.26
CA LEU A 448 -25.90 19.73 -13.41
C LEU A 448 -25.15 18.73 -12.53
N THR A 449 -24.38 17.85 -13.14
CA THR A 449 -23.44 16.95 -12.46
C THR A 449 -22.06 17.60 -12.42
N VAL A 450 -21.41 17.63 -11.26
CA VAL A 450 -20.11 18.27 -11.08
C VAL A 450 -19.03 17.24 -10.76
N VAL A 451 -17.89 17.33 -11.44
CA VAL A 451 -16.68 16.58 -11.14
C VAL A 451 -15.56 17.56 -10.79
N LEU A 452 -15.00 17.40 -9.60
CA LEU A 452 -13.81 18.12 -9.15
C LEU A 452 -12.63 17.15 -9.18
N ASP A 453 -11.80 17.25 -10.21
CA ASP A 453 -10.65 16.40 -10.39
C ASP A 453 -9.41 16.98 -9.70
N GLY A 454 -8.68 16.14 -8.95
CA GLY A 454 -7.38 16.49 -8.39
C GLY A 454 -7.43 17.42 -7.19
N ILE A 455 -8.40 17.25 -6.28
CA ILE A 455 -8.53 18.12 -5.10
C ILE A 455 -7.29 18.07 -4.19
N ASP A 456 -6.51 16.98 -4.26
CA ASP A 456 -5.22 16.84 -3.60
C ASP A 456 -4.25 17.96 -3.97
N GLU A 457 -4.28 18.45 -5.21
CA GLU A 457 -3.44 19.56 -5.66
C GLU A 457 -3.81 20.87 -4.95
N VAL A 458 -5.09 21.07 -4.67
CA VAL A 458 -5.61 22.23 -3.92
C VAL A 458 -5.18 22.14 -2.45
N ILE A 459 -5.38 20.98 -1.83
CA ILE A 459 -4.96 20.70 -0.46
C ILE A 459 -3.45 20.95 -0.31
N ALA A 460 -2.63 20.38 -1.20
CA ALA A 460 -1.17 20.46 -1.15
C ALA A 460 -0.62 21.87 -1.43
N LYS A 461 -1.23 22.65 -2.33
CA LYS A 461 -0.72 23.98 -2.72
C LYS A 461 -1.31 25.13 -1.91
N LEU A 462 -2.55 25.02 -1.43
CA LEU A 462 -3.23 26.11 -0.72
C LEU A 462 -3.29 25.91 0.79
N GLY A 463 -3.13 24.68 1.29
CA GLY A 463 -3.08 24.35 2.71
C GLY A 463 -4.30 24.91 3.46
N ASN A 464 -4.04 25.65 4.54
CA ASN A 464 -5.08 26.22 5.42
C ASN A 464 -6.07 27.17 4.74
N ARG A 465 -5.79 27.66 3.52
CA ARG A 465 -6.74 28.49 2.76
C ARG A 465 -7.92 27.68 2.23
N PHE A 466 -7.76 26.36 2.07
CA PHE A 466 -8.83 25.47 1.67
C PHE A 466 -9.42 24.76 2.89
N ASP A 467 -10.66 25.09 3.23
CA ASP A 467 -11.38 24.50 4.36
C ASP A 467 -12.22 23.32 3.88
N VAL A 468 -11.61 22.13 3.87
CA VAL A 468 -12.21 20.91 3.34
C VAL A 468 -13.51 20.55 4.08
N GLN A 469 -13.56 20.77 5.40
CA GLN A 469 -14.74 20.44 6.19
C GLN A 469 -15.90 21.38 5.87
N ALA A 470 -15.64 22.69 5.80
CA ALA A 470 -16.66 23.66 5.37
C ALA A 470 -17.11 23.40 3.92
N PHE A 471 -16.18 23.04 3.04
CA PHE A 471 -16.46 22.67 1.66
C PHE A 471 -17.39 21.47 1.55
N ILE A 472 -17.09 20.36 2.22
CA ILE A 472 -17.96 19.18 2.23
C ILE A 472 -19.33 19.53 2.84
N THR A 473 -19.33 20.26 3.97
CA THR A 473 -20.58 20.69 4.63
C THR A 473 -21.47 21.51 3.70
N SER A 474 -20.88 22.38 2.86
CA SER A 474 -21.61 23.18 1.88
C SER A 474 -22.35 22.30 0.86
N ILE A 475 -21.75 21.19 0.41
CA ILE A 475 -22.39 20.27 -0.55
C ILE A 475 -23.67 19.67 0.04
N PHE A 476 -23.61 19.20 1.28
CA PHE A 476 -24.77 18.59 1.94
C PHE A 476 -25.84 19.62 2.33
N GLN A 477 -25.43 20.78 2.85
CA GLN A 477 -26.36 21.75 3.44
C GLN A 477 -26.88 22.80 2.44
N GLU A 478 -26.08 23.20 1.46
CA GLU A 478 -26.44 24.27 0.51
C GLU A 478 -26.82 23.75 -0.88
N TYR A 479 -26.19 22.65 -1.32
CA TYR A 479 -26.41 22.11 -2.67
C TYR A 479 -27.43 20.96 -2.71
N SER A 480 -27.64 20.24 -1.60
CA SER A 480 -28.53 19.06 -1.53
C SER A 480 -29.71 19.26 -0.57
N SER A 481 -30.20 20.49 -0.38
CA SER A 481 -31.18 20.79 0.67
C SER A 481 -32.65 20.57 0.26
N ASP A 482 -33.01 20.70 -1.01
CA ASP A 482 -34.43 20.75 -1.41
C ASP A 482 -34.86 19.50 -2.19
N LEU A 483 -34.19 19.14 -3.29
CA LEU A 483 -34.63 18.02 -4.15
C LEU A 483 -33.80 16.75 -3.95
N HIS A 484 -32.63 16.89 -3.33
CA HIS A 484 -31.71 15.80 -3.00
C HIS A 484 -31.24 14.96 -4.21
N LYS A 485 -31.14 15.61 -5.38
CA LYS A 485 -30.62 15.00 -6.63
C LYS A 485 -29.19 15.41 -6.95
N THR A 486 -28.52 16.07 -6.02
CA THR A 486 -27.13 16.51 -6.17
C THR A 486 -26.21 15.36 -6.51
N LYS A 487 -25.29 15.60 -7.45
CA LYS A 487 -24.20 14.68 -7.80
C LYS A 487 -22.90 15.44 -7.98
N VAL A 488 -22.04 15.35 -6.95
CA VAL A 488 -20.68 15.86 -6.94
C VAL A 488 -19.71 14.70 -6.80
N LEU A 489 -18.83 14.51 -7.77
CA LEU A 489 -17.74 13.54 -7.72
C LEU A 489 -16.43 14.26 -7.44
N ILE A 490 -15.65 13.73 -6.50
CA ILE A 490 -14.31 14.25 -6.21
C ILE A 490 -13.28 13.16 -6.47
N THR A 491 -12.20 13.52 -7.15
CA THR A 491 -11.00 12.67 -7.20
C THR A 491 -9.91 13.24 -6.30
N CYS A 492 -9.25 12.37 -5.54
CA CYS A 492 -8.20 12.75 -4.61
C CYS A 492 -7.12 11.66 -4.51
N ARG A 493 -5.91 11.98 -4.05
CA ARG A 493 -4.96 10.94 -3.65
C ARG A 493 -5.34 10.38 -2.27
N ASP A 494 -5.12 9.08 -2.12
CA ASP A 494 -5.31 8.32 -0.88
C ASP A 494 -4.70 9.02 0.35
N HIS A 495 -3.45 9.48 0.27
CA HIS A 495 -2.77 10.14 1.39
C HIS A 495 -3.54 11.36 1.93
N PHE A 496 -3.86 12.33 1.05
CA PHE A 496 -4.57 13.55 1.44
C PHE A 496 -6.00 13.26 1.86
N TRP A 497 -6.65 12.28 1.20
CA TRP A 497 -8.01 11.93 1.52
C TRP A 497 -8.14 11.20 2.86
N ASN A 498 -7.25 10.26 3.18
CA ASN A 498 -7.30 9.48 4.42
C ASN A 498 -7.30 10.36 5.68
N GLU A 499 -6.62 11.51 5.67
CA GLU A 499 -6.66 12.45 6.79
C GLU A 499 -8.03 13.14 6.96
N VAL A 500 -8.71 13.40 5.84
CA VAL A 500 -10.04 14.02 5.79
C VAL A 500 -11.12 12.98 6.07
N GLY A 501 -11.06 11.82 5.42
CA GLY A 501 -12.00 10.71 5.53
C GLY A 501 -12.06 10.08 6.93
N LYS A 502 -10.98 10.18 7.73
CA LYS A 502 -11.01 9.84 9.17
C LYS A 502 -11.99 10.70 9.97
N LYS A 503 -12.28 11.92 9.52
CA LYS A 503 -13.15 12.88 10.20
C LYS A 503 -14.58 12.88 9.66
N ILE A 504 -14.76 12.50 8.39
CA ILE A 504 -16.05 12.57 7.68
C ILE A 504 -16.24 11.26 6.91
N LEU A 505 -17.21 10.44 7.32
CA LEU A 505 -17.54 9.19 6.63
C LEU A 505 -18.31 9.52 5.34
N LEU A 506 -17.71 9.26 4.18
CA LEU A 506 -18.30 9.51 2.86
C LEU A 506 -18.24 8.24 1.99
N PRO A 507 -19.18 8.06 1.06
CA PRO A 507 -19.07 7.03 0.03
C PRO A 507 -17.78 7.20 -0.78
N GLU A 508 -16.99 6.13 -0.85
CA GLU A 508 -15.65 6.13 -1.46
C GLU A 508 -15.34 4.81 -2.16
N ILE A 509 -14.56 4.87 -3.24
CA ILE A 509 -13.76 3.75 -3.73
C ILE A 509 -12.28 4.12 -3.79
N VAL A 510 -11.42 3.15 -3.47
CA VAL A 510 -9.97 3.26 -3.67
C VAL A 510 -9.60 2.50 -4.93
N LEU A 511 -9.13 3.19 -5.96
CA LEU A 511 -8.69 2.55 -7.20
C LEU A 511 -7.40 1.75 -7.01
N LYS A 512 -7.37 0.56 -7.59
CA LYS A 512 -6.22 -0.34 -7.61
C LYS A 512 -5.37 -0.22 -8.87
N ALA A 513 -4.14 -0.71 -8.75
CA ALA A 513 -3.26 -0.96 -9.89
C ALA A 513 -3.84 -2.05 -10.80
N PHE A 514 -3.46 -2.01 -12.08
CA PHE A 514 -3.90 -3.02 -13.04
C PHE A 514 -3.23 -4.34 -12.72
N ASN A 515 -3.96 -5.45 -12.83
CA ASN A 515 -3.37 -6.77 -12.90
C ASN A 515 -2.80 -7.03 -14.31
N ALA A 516 -2.19 -8.19 -14.52
CA ALA A 516 -1.60 -8.56 -15.81
C ALA A 516 -2.61 -8.52 -16.97
N ASP A 517 -3.85 -8.94 -16.74
CA ASP A 517 -4.90 -8.96 -17.77
C ASP A 517 -5.27 -7.54 -18.21
N LEU A 518 -5.49 -6.62 -17.26
CA LEU A 518 -5.82 -5.23 -17.56
C LEU A 518 -4.63 -4.48 -18.20
N ALA A 519 -3.39 -4.79 -17.82
CA ALA A 519 -2.21 -4.24 -18.45
C ALA A 519 -2.06 -4.72 -19.91
N GLN A 520 -2.31 -6.01 -20.15
CA GLN A 520 -2.34 -6.59 -21.48
C GLN A 520 -3.43 -5.96 -22.35
N ASP A 521 -4.64 -5.76 -21.80
CA ASP A 521 -5.75 -5.08 -22.48
C ASP A 521 -5.42 -3.61 -22.80
N PHE A 522 -4.76 -2.91 -21.89
CA PHE A 522 -4.28 -1.56 -22.12
C PHE A 522 -3.33 -1.49 -23.31
N PHE A 523 -2.31 -2.36 -23.36
CA PHE A 523 -1.37 -2.40 -24.48
C PHE A 523 -1.99 -2.90 -25.78
N ASN A 524 -2.93 -3.84 -25.72
CA ASN A 524 -3.71 -4.27 -26.87
C ASN A 524 -4.39 -3.08 -27.56
N GLN A 525 -5.03 -2.20 -26.78
CA GLN A 525 -5.64 -0.97 -27.30
C GLN A 525 -4.59 0.05 -27.76
N LYS A 526 -3.57 0.35 -26.93
CA LYS A 526 -2.54 1.37 -27.21
C LYS A 526 -1.68 1.05 -28.43
N LEU A 527 -1.36 -0.22 -28.64
CA LEU A 527 -0.47 -0.70 -29.70
C LEU A 527 -1.24 -1.39 -30.84
N LYS A 528 -2.56 -1.18 -30.91
CA LYS A 528 -3.45 -1.65 -31.99
C LYS A 528 -3.33 -3.16 -32.24
N GLY A 529 -3.13 -3.96 -31.19
CA GLY A 529 -3.04 -5.42 -31.25
C GLY A 529 -1.73 -6.00 -31.82
N ASP A 530 -0.65 -5.21 -31.97
CA ASP A 530 0.64 -5.73 -32.43
C ASP A 530 1.33 -6.60 -31.36
N LYS A 531 1.23 -7.92 -31.53
CA LYS A 531 1.74 -8.91 -30.57
C LYS A 531 3.20 -8.71 -30.20
N LYS A 532 4.10 -8.44 -31.16
CA LYS A 532 5.54 -8.32 -30.87
C LYS A 532 5.81 -7.09 -30.00
N ARG A 533 5.14 -5.99 -30.31
CA ARG A 533 5.29 -4.73 -29.58
C ARG A 533 4.69 -4.83 -28.19
N ILE A 534 3.56 -5.51 -28.05
CA ILE A 534 2.92 -5.73 -26.76
C ILE A 534 3.79 -6.65 -25.88
N THR A 535 4.35 -7.74 -26.42
CA THR A 535 5.30 -8.57 -25.67
C THR A 535 6.49 -7.75 -25.18
N ASN A 536 7.05 -6.87 -26.02
CA ASN A 536 8.13 -5.98 -25.60
C ASN A 536 7.68 -4.96 -24.53
N ALA A 537 6.45 -4.45 -24.62
CA ALA A 537 5.87 -3.55 -23.63
C ALA A 537 5.72 -4.22 -22.26
N MET A 538 5.18 -5.43 -22.25
CA MET A 538 5.04 -6.23 -21.02
C MET A 538 6.41 -6.54 -20.41
N LEU A 539 7.43 -6.92 -21.20
CA LEU A 539 8.78 -7.14 -20.67
C LEU A 539 9.39 -5.92 -19.98
N ILE A 540 9.08 -4.70 -20.43
CA ILE A 540 9.51 -3.47 -19.75
C ILE A 540 8.65 -3.22 -18.50
N ALA A 541 7.34 -3.47 -18.59
CA ALA A 541 6.40 -3.28 -17.50
C ALA A 541 6.69 -4.24 -16.32
N ASP A 542 7.05 -5.50 -16.59
CA ASP A 542 7.37 -6.53 -15.60
C ASP A 542 8.56 -6.12 -14.72
N LYS A 543 9.54 -5.38 -15.27
CA LYS A 543 10.69 -4.85 -14.51
C LYS A 543 10.31 -3.78 -13.47
N LEU A 544 9.11 -3.21 -13.61
CA LEU A 544 8.56 -2.17 -12.74
C LEU A 544 7.26 -2.61 -12.09
N ALA A 545 6.90 -3.88 -12.27
CA ALA A 545 5.69 -4.44 -11.73
C ALA A 545 5.84 -4.63 -10.22
N ILE A 546 4.70 -4.59 -9.57
CA ILE A 546 4.56 -4.71 -8.14
C ILE A 546 4.31 -6.18 -7.84
N GLU A 547 5.21 -6.82 -7.11
CA GLU A 547 5.04 -8.20 -6.68
C GLU A 547 4.26 -8.25 -5.37
N THR A 548 3.08 -8.86 -5.38
CA THR A 548 2.31 -9.13 -4.16
C THR A 548 2.13 -10.64 -4.00
N ARG A 549 2.43 -11.17 -2.81
CA ARG A 549 2.15 -12.57 -2.49
C ARG A 549 0.68 -12.72 -2.12
N THR A 550 -0.04 -13.56 -2.85
CA THR A 550 -1.43 -13.90 -2.52
C THR A 550 -1.49 -14.76 -1.25
N LYS A 551 -2.67 -14.85 -0.63
CA LYS A 551 -2.97 -15.76 0.49
C LYS A 551 -2.68 -17.23 0.16
N GLN A 552 -2.58 -17.59 -1.13
CA GLN A 552 -2.30 -18.93 -1.64
C GLN A 552 -0.79 -19.16 -1.93
N GLY A 553 0.06 -18.16 -1.68
CA GLY A 553 1.50 -18.25 -1.88
C GLY A 553 1.97 -18.04 -3.33
N THR A 554 1.07 -17.67 -4.25
CA THR A 554 1.42 -17.27 -5.62
C THR A 554 1.79 -15.78 -5.66
N THR A 555 2.79 -15.41 -6.44
CA THR A 555 3.13 -14.00 -6.68
C THR A 555 2.29 -13.47 -7.83
N GLU A 556 1.54 -12.40 -7.59
CA GLU A 556 0.82 -11.64 -8.61
C GLU A 556 1.54 -10.32 -8.91
N LEU A 557 1.48 -9.90 -10.17
CA LEU A 557 2.09 -8.68 -10.67
C LEU A 557 1.03 -7.60 -10.89
N PHE A 558 1.27 -6.41 -10.34
CA PHE A 558 0.43 -5.24 -10.55
C PHE A 558 1.19 -4.10 -11.24
N TYR A 559 0.46 -3.31 -12.03
CA TYR A 559 1.03 -2.32 -12.94
C TYR A 559 0.34 -0.97 -12.77
N ILE A 560 1.14 0.09 -12.67
CA ILE A 560 0.63 1.47 -12.59
C ILE A 560 0.22 1.95 -13.99
N PRO A 561 -1.05 2.31 -14.25
CA PRO A 561 -1.52 2.71 -15.58
C PRO A 561 -0.71 3.83 -16.23
N PHE A 562 -0.26 4.82 -15.45
CA PHE A 562 0.62 5.88 -15.95
C PHE A 562 1.94 5.34 -16.53
N LEU A 563 2.58 4.36 -15.86
CA LEU A 563 3.81 3.75 -16.37
C LEU A 563 3.55 2.96 -17.66
N LEU A 564 2.41 2.26 -17.74
CA LEU A 564 1.99 1.57 -18.97
C LEU A 564 1.84 2.55 -20.13
N ASP A 565 1.21 3.71 -19.91
CA ASP A 565 1.06 4.73 -20.96
C ASP A 565 2.42 5.24 -21.47
N MET A 566 3.36 5.49 -20.55
CA MET A 566 4.72 5.91 -20.88
C MET A 566 5.52 4.83 -21.63
N ILE A 567 5.37 3.55 -21.25
CA ILE A 567 5.97 2.43 -21.99
C ILE A 567 5.39 2.34 -23.41
N GLY A 568 4.07 2.50 -23.55
CA GLY A 568 3.41 2.55 -24.85
C GLY A 568 3.93 3.70 -25.73
N TYR A 569 4.16 4.87 -25.13
CA TYR A 569 4.79 6.01 -25.81
C TYR A 569 6.23 5.71 -26.24
N LEU A 570 7.05 5.12 -25.37
CA LEU A 570 8.42 4.70 -25.67
C LEU A 570 8.51 3.69 -26.83
N ILE A 571 7.51 2.82 -26.97
CA ILE A 571 7.47 1.82 -28.05
C ILE A 571 6.97 2.42 -29.37
N ASN A 572 6.06 3.40 -29.34
CA ASN A 572 5.60 4.12 -30.52
C ASN A 572 6.66 5.09 -31.08
N SER A 573 7.36 5.81 -30.21
CA SER A 573 8.41 6.75 -30.60
C SER A 573 9.61 6.10 -31.29
N ARG A 574 10.01 4.87 -30.88
CA ARG A 574 11.05 4.09 -31.57
C ARG A 574 10.71 3.73 -33.00
N THR A 575 9.43 3.49 -33.30
CA THR A 575 8.99 3.14 -34.66
C THR A 575 8.90 4.35 -35.58
N GLU A 576 8.78 5.56 -35.03
CA GLU A 576 8.59 6.80 -35.78
C GLU A 576 9.90 7.59 -35.97
N ASP A 577 11.06 7.03 -35.63
CA ASP A 577 12.39 7.70 -35.62
C ASP A 577 12.36 9.05 -34.86
N ILE A 578 11.47 9.17 -33.87
CA ILE A 578 11.39 10.37 -33.04
C ILE A 578 12.57 10.33 -32.07
N ASN A 579 13.49 11.28 -32.24
CA ASN A 579 14.71 11.34 -31.44
C ASN A 579 14.38 11.77 -29.99
N LEU A 580 14.12 10.79 -29.13
CA LEU A 580 13.84 10.97 -27.71
C LEU A 580 15.06 11.41 -26.88
N LYS A 581 16.27 11.42 -27.46
CA LYS A 581 17.54 11.67 -26.76
C LYS A 581 17.72 13.11 -26.20
N LYS A 582 16.68 13.96 -26.24
CA LYS A 582 16.76 15.38 -25.86
C LYS A 582 16.04 15.81 -24.58
N GLN A 583 15.41 14.91 -23.81
CA GLN A 583 14.30 15.36 -22.96
C GLN A 583 14.60 15.72 -21.49
N PHE A 584 15.69 15.26 -20.86
CA PHE A 584 16.04 15.71 -19.51
C PHE A 584 17.55 15.63 -19.24
N ALA A 585 18.03 16.43 -18.29
CA ALA A 585 19.38 16.38 -17.77
C ALA A 585 19.32 15.96 -16.29
N SER A 586 20.09 14.94 -15.92
CA SER A 586 20.15 14.42 -14.55
C SER A 586 21.58 14.00 -14.22
N ARG A 587 22.00 14.23 -12.98
CA ARG A 587 23.29 13.73 -12.46
C ARG A 587 23.29 12.23 -12.19
N TYR A 588 22.11 11.62 -12.03
CA TYR A 588 21.97 10.21 -11.66
C TYR A 588 21.44 9.36 -12.82
N LEU A 589 20.45 9.87 -13.56
CA LEU A 589 19.68 9.11 -14.53
C LEU A 589 20.26 9.23 -15.95
N SER A 590 20.28 8.12 -16.69
CA SER A 590 20.72 8.07 -18.09
C SER A 590 19.54 8.12 -19.06
N THR A 591 19.62 8.99 -20.08
CA THR A 591 18.63 9.02 -21.16
C THR A 591 18.61 7.78 -22.05
N GLU A 592 19.67 6.94 -21.97
CA GLU A 592 19.77 5.70 -22.76
C GLU A 592 19.10 4.51 -22.07
N ASN A 593 18.90 4.59 -20.75
CA ASN A 593 18.22 3.56 -19.98
C ASN A 593 16.71 3.85 -19.93
N HIS A 594 15.88 2.88 -20.34
CA HIS A 594 14.43 3.06 -20.42
C HIS A 594 13.77 3.21 -19.05
N VAL A 595 14.29 2.54 -18.02
CA VAL A 595 13.75 2.67 -16.65
C VAL A 595 14.06 4.06 -16.11
N ASP A 596 15.28 4.55 -16.32
CA ASP A 596 15.69 5.90 -15.90
C ASP A 596 14.81 6.98 -16.54
N PHE A 597 14.49 6.83 -17.84
CA PHE A 597 13.55 7.71 -18.51
C PHE A 597 12.16 7.69 -17.84
N LEU A 598 11.62 6.50 -17.54
CA LEU A 598 10.31 6.37 -16.89
C LEU A 598 10.30 7.01 -15.50
N ILE A 599 11.35 6.80 -14.71
CA ILE A 599 11.50 7.42 -13.39
C ILE A 599 11.58 8.95 -13.51
N ALA A 600 12.34 9.48 -14.47
CA ALA A 600 12.40 10.91 -14.73
C ALA A 600 11.01 11.49 -15.07
N GLN A 601 10.23 10.81 -15.92
CA GLN A 601 8.86 11.22 -16.26
C GLN A 601 7.90 11.20 -15.06
N VAL A 602 8.04 10.21 -14.16
CA VAL A 602 7.29 10.22 -12.89
C VAL A 602 7.65 11.44 -12.06
N CYS A 603 8.94 11.74 -11.89
CA CYS A 603 9.41 12.88 -11.11
C CYS A 603 8.93 14.22 -11.70
N ASP A 604 9.03 14.39 -13.02
CA ASP A 604 8.55 15.58 -13.74
C ASP A 604 7.04 15.77 -13.57
N ARG A 605 6.28 14.69 -13.64
CA ARG A 605 4.83 14.71 -13.40
C ARG A 605 4.51 15.19 -11.99
N GLU A 606 5.26 14.78 -10.98
CA GLU A 606 5.04 15.20 -9.59
C GLU A 606 5.41 16.66 -9.35
N ILE A 607 6.42 17.20 -10.04
CA ILE A 607 6.72 18.65 -10.04
C ILE A 607 5.51 19.44 -10.54
N ILE A 608 4.89 18.99 -11.64
CA ILE A 608 3.73 19.69 -12.22
C ILE A 608 2.50 19.60 -11.29
N LYS A 609 2.24 18.42 -10.72
CA LYS A 609 1.05 18.14 -9.92
C LYS A 609 1.13 18.72 -8.50
N LEU A 610 2.20 18.42 -7.75
CA LEU A 610 2.34 18.83 -6.35
C LEU A 610 3.31 20.02 -6.17
N GLY A 611 4.28 20.17 -7.08
CA GLY A 611 5.40 21.09 -6.92
C GLY A 611 6.44 20.60 -5.91
N GLY A 612 7.54 21.35 -5.74
CA GLY A 612 8.57 21.04 -4.75
C GLY A 612 9.92 20.71 -5.37
N LEU A 613 10.43 19.50 -5.10
CA LEU A 613 11.78 19.06 -5.46
C LEU A 613 11.97 18.89 -6.97
N THR A 614 13.13 19.30 -7.50
CA THR A 614 13.53 18.98 -8.89
C THR A 614 13.75 17.47 -9.06
N VAL A 615 13.86 16.98 -10.31
CA VAL A 615 14.12 15.56 -10.59
C VAL A 615 15.31 15.05 -9.78
N ASP A 616 16.49 15.69 -9.90
CA ASP A 616 17.69 15.25 -9.19
C ASP A 616 17.59 15.34 -7.65
N GLN A 617 16.77 16.24 -7.11
CA GLN A 617 16.50 16.33 -5.68
C GLN A 617 15.57 15.20 -5.22
N GLN A 618 14.58 14.83 -6.03
CA GLN A 618 13.74 13.66 -5.77
C GLN A 618 14.56 12.37 -5.81
N ILE A 619 15.44 12.19 -6.82
CA ILE A 619 16.31 11.01 -6.90
C ILE A 619 17.25 10.92 -5.70
N GLU A 620 17.81 12.04 -5.24
CA GLU A 620 18.65 12.03 -4.03
C GLU A 620 17.85 11.64 -2.79
N LEU A 621 16.61 12.11 -2.65
CA LEU A 621 15.73 11.68 -1.56
C LEU A 621 15.45 10.18 -1.64
N PHE A 622 15.15 9.66 -2.83
CA PHE A 622 14.88 8.24 -3.03
C PHE A 622 16.10 7.36 -2.73
N ILE A 623 17.30 7.79 -3.14
CA ILE A 623 18.54 7.13 -2.76
C ILE A 623 18.69 7.09 -1.23
N ARG A 624 18.46 8.21 -0.54
CA ARG A 624 18.54 8.27 0.93
C ARG A 624 17.54 7.36 1.62
N ILE A 625 16.31 7.28 1.10
CA ILE A 625 15.28 6.35 1.58
C ILE A 625 15.75 4.90 1.40
N ALA A 626 16.22 4.54 0.20
CA ALA A 626 16.63 3.17 -0.13
C ALA A 626 17.84 2.66 0.68
N ILE A 627 18.79 3.54 1.02
CA ILE A 627 20.01 3.14 1.75
C ILE A 627 19.89 3.24 3.28
N SER A 628 18.75 3.73 3.78
CA SER A 628 18.45 3.85 5.21
C SER A 628 18.38 2.47 5.90
N LYS A 629 18.46 2.41 7.24
CA LYS A 629 18.57 1.12 7.94
C LYS A 629 17.35 0.23 7.80
N ASP A 630 16.17 0.83 7.73
CA ASP A 630 14.87 0.16 7.74
C ASP A 630 14.13 0.27 6.39
N ASN A 631 14.85 0.57 5.29
CA ASN A 631 14.28 0.83 3.96
C ASN A 631 13.15 1.87 4.03
N GLY A 632 13.40 2.94 4.79
CA GLY A 632 12.46 3.98 5.11
C GLY A 632 13.06 5.08 5.98
N VAL A 633 12.42 6.24 5.97
CA VAL A 633 12.83 7.38 6.79
C VAL A 633 11.68 7.74 7.74
N ASP A 634 11.94 7.77 9.03
CA ASP A 634 10.97 8.22 10.02
C ASP A 634 10.59 9.70 9.78
N LEU A 635 9.32 10.05 9.94
CA LEU A 635 8.83 11.42 9.80
C LEU A 635 9.48 12.41 10.79
N TYR A 636 10.03 11.96 11.92
CA TYR A 636 10.83 12.79 12.82
C TYR A 636 12.18 13.18 12.21
N ASP A 637 12.75 12.32 11.37
CA ASP A 637 14.07 12.49 10.77
C ASP A 637 14.01 13.05 9.35
N ILE A 638 12.87 12.97 8.66
CA ILE A 638 12.71 13.42 7.27
C ILE A 638 13.16 14.86 7.04
N LYS A 639 12.96 15.75 8.02
CA LYS A 639 13.37 17.15 7.92
C LYS A 639 14.89 17.28 7.90
N GLN A 640 15.60 16.46 8.67
CA GLN A 640 17.06 16.42 8.68
C GLN A 640 17.60 15.85 7.37
N GLU A 641 16.97 14.80 6.82
CA GLU A 641 17.35 14.26 5.51
C GLU A 641 17.11 15.27 4.39
N LEU A 642 15.99 15.99 4.41
CA LEU A 642 15.70 17.03 3.41
C LEU A 642 16.64 18.24 3.50
N GLN A 643 17.15 18.57 4.68
CA GLN A 643 18.15 19.66 4.84
C GLN A 643 19.45 19.38 4.10
N LYS A 644 19.75 18.11 3.79
CA LYS A 644 20.92 17.72 2.99
C LYS A 644 20.69 17.94 1.48
N ILE A 645 19.43 18.07 1.06
CA ILE A 645 19.02 18.19 -0.35
C ILE A 645 18.61 19.64 -0.70
N VAL A 646 17.88 20.30 0.20
CA VAL A 646 17.34 21.65 0.01
C VAL A 646 17.61 22.55 1.20
N THR A 647 17.77 23.84 0.93
CA THR A 647 18.00 24.84 1.98
C THR A 647 16.67 25.13 2.68
N ALA A 648 16.58 24.82 3.98
CA ALA A 648 15.41 25.09 4.84
C ALA A 648 14.08 24.43 4.37
N PRO A 649 13.93 23.09 4.45
CA PRO A 649 12.67 22.42 4.16
C PRO A 649 11.55 22.87 5.12
N ASP A 650 10.39 23.19 4.55
CA ASP A 650 9.17 23.54 5.29
C ASP A 650 8.20 22.34 5.41
N ASN A 651 7.19 22.47 6.27
CA ASN A 651 6.21 21.40 6.46
C ASN A 651 5.36 21.17 5.20
N ALA A 652 5.17 22.20 4.36
CA ALA A 652 4.42 22.06 3.11
C ALA A 652 5.14 21.14 2.11
N LEU A 653 6.48 21.17 2.06
CA LEU A 653 7.27 20.25 1.27
C LEU A 653 7.13 18.81 1.76
N ILE A 654 7.14 18.60 3.08
CA ILE A 654 6.95 17.26 3.68
C ILE A 654 5.59 16.69 3.30
N GLU A 655 4.51 17.47 3.40
CA GLU A 655 3.17 17.03 2.98
C GLU A 655 3.11 16.67 1.48
N LYS A 656 3.82 17.40 0.62
CA LYS A 656 3.92 17.06 -0.81
C LYS A 656 4.66 15.74 -1.04
N ILE A 657 5.72 15.48 -0.28
CA ILE A 657 6.50 14.23 -0.38
C ILE A 657 5.65 13.02 0.04
N LYS A 658 4.86 13.14 1.12
CA LYS A 658 3.97 12.07 1.55
C LYS A 658 2.93 11.68 0.49
N GLY A 659 2.53 12.64 -0.35
CA GLY A 659 1.63 12.42 -1.48
C GLY A 659 2.30 11.87 -2.75
N HIS A 660 3.63 11.67 -2.76
CA HIS A 660 4.39 11.26 -3.95
C HIS A 660 4.00 9.86 -4.45
N THR A 661 3.91 9.67 -5.77
CA THR A 661 3.41 8.41 -6.37
C THR A 661 4.23 7.17 -5.99
N LEU A 662 5.55 7.32 -5.88
CA LEU A 662 6.45 6.20 -5.53
C LEU A 662 6.54 5.91 -4.03
N LEU A 663 5.97 6.78 -3.19
CA LEU A 663 6.09 6.69 -1.74
C LEU A 663 4.76 6.32 -1.08
N VAL A 664 4.86 5.78 0.12
CA VAL A 664 3.76 5.58 1.04
C VAL A 664 4.17 6.06 2.42
N CYS A 665 3.21 6.65 3.14
CA CYS A 665 3.40 7.07 4.52
C CYS A 665 2.57 6.14 5.41
N SER A 666 3.25 5.26 6.15
CA SER A 666 2.65 4.31 7.09
C SER A 666 3.54 4.23 8.33
N ASP A 667 2.95 3.89 9.49
CA ASP A 667 3.69 3.63 10.74
C ASP A 667 4.69 4.72 11.14
N ASN A 668 4.34 5.99 10.89
CA ASN A 668 5.18 7.16 11.15
C ASN A 668 6.48 7.22 10.34
N GLY A 669 6.60 6.44 9.26
CA GLY A 669 7.70 6.47 8.31
C GLY A 669 7.26 6.76 6.87
N ILE A 670 8.25 7.10 6.04
CA ILE A 670 8.14 7.22 4.59
C ILE A 670 8.93 6.08 3.98
N HIS A 671 8.24 5.26 3.20
CA HIS A 671 8.79 4.09 2.51
C HIS A 671 8.47 4.17 1.02
N PHE A 672 9.17 3.38 0.21
CA PHE A 672 8.67 3.13 -1.13
C PHE A 672 7.37 2.36 -1.05
N ARG A 673 6.45 2.69 -1.95
CA ARG A 673 5.20 1.94 -2.07
C ARG A 673 5.44 0.49 -2.49
N TYR A 674 6.56 0.24 -3.18
CA TYR A 674 6.92 -1.06 -3.75
C TYR A 674 8.43 -1.32 -3.64
N ASP A 675 8.79 -2.52 -3.18
CA ASP A 675 10.16 -2.94 -2.85
C ASP A 675 11.13 -2.90 -4.05
N VAL A 676 10.61 -3.01 -5.29
CA VAL A 676 11.44 -2.90 -6.51
C VAL A 676 12.18 -1.56 -6.57
N PHE A 677 11.62 -0.51 -5.98
CA PHE A 677 12.24 0.81 -5.95
C PHE A 677 13.39 0.90 -4.94
N ASP A 678 13.33 0.21 -3.80
CA ASP A 678 14.46 0.12 -2.87
C ASP A 678 15.69 -0.44 -3.59
N VAL A 679 15.51 -1.56 -4.28
CA VAL A 679 16.56 -2.24 -5.06
C VAL A 679 17.08 -1.32 -6.17
N TYR A 680 16.18 -0.67 -6.93
CA TYR A 680 16.56 0.22 -8.02
C TYR A 680 17.39 1.42 -7.54
N PHE A 681 16.94 2.13 -6.49
CA PHE A 681 17.62 3.33 -6.01
C PHE A 681 18.90 3.01 -5.22
N ALA A 682 18.97 1.86 -4.53
CA ALA A 682 20.23 1.37 -3.96
C ALA A 682 21.25 1.03 -5.05
N ALA A 683 20.83 0.40 -6.15
CA ALA A 683 21.71 0.16 -7.30
C ALA A 683 22.19 1.49 -7.92
N LEU A 684 21.29 2.48 -8.05
CA LEU A 684 21.63 3.80 -8.58
C LEU A 684 22.64 4.55 -7.69
N HIS A 685 22.53 4.42 -6.36
CA HIS A 685 23.52 4.93 -5.41
C HIS A 685 24.92 4.40 -5.70
N LEU A 686 25.05 3.07 -5.85
CA LEU A 686 26.34 2.45 -6.13
C LEU A 686 26.88 2.82 -7.52
N VAL A 687 26.01 2.85 -8.54
CA VAL A 687 26.40 3.31 -9.89
C VAL A 687 26.97 4.72 -9.83
N TYR A 688 26.33 5.62 -9.08
CA TYR A 688 26.82 6.98 -8.92
C TYR A 688 28.15 7.01 -8.17
N PHE A 689 28.28 6.29 -7.05
CA PHE A 689 29.52 6.18 -6.28
C PHE A 689 30.71 5.73 -7.13
N PHE A 690 30.57 4.61 -7.87
CA PHE A 690 31.64 4.09 -8.73
C PHE A 690 31.94 4.96 -9.96
N LYS A 691 30.97 5.76 -10.43
CA LYS A 691 31.21 6.74 -11.51
C LYS A 691 31.95 7.98 -11.02
N GLN A 692 31.65 8.47 -9.82
CA GLN A 692 32.32 9.65 -9.25
C GLN A 692 33.77 9.33 -8.85
N ARG A 693 34.04 8.10 -8.38
CA ARG A 693 35.37 7.67 -7.95
C ARG A 693 35.96 8.58 -6.86
N ASP A 694 35.10 9.02 -5.94
CA ASP A 694 35.47 9.85 -4.80
C ASP A 694 35.46 9.02 -3.51
N ILE A 695 36.65 8.71 -3.00
CA ILE A 695 36.79 7.88 -1.79
C ILE A 695 36.22 8.55 -0.55
N THR A 696 36.12 9.89 -0.55
CA THR A 696 35.56 10.64 0.58
C THR A 696 34.05 10.43 0.74
N ALA A 697 33.38 9.93 -0.30
CA ALA A 697 31.97 9.55 -0.28
C ALA A 697 31.71 8.14 0.28
N LEU A 698 32.76 7.35 0.57
CA LEU A 698 32.61 6.06 1.24
C LEU A 698 32.35 6.31 2.73
N ASP A 699 31.09 6.16 3.15
CA ASP A 699 30.65 6.19 4.54
C ASP A 699 30.10 4.83 4.99
N GLU A 700 29.73 4.71 6.28
CA GLU A 700 29.22 3.44 6.85
C GLU A 700 27.98 2.94 6.11
N GLN A 701 27.11 3.85 5.65
CA GLN A 701 25.90 3.48 4.91
C GLN A 701 26.26 2.90 3.54
N THR A 702 27.17 3.54 2.80
CA THR A 702 27.63 3.08 1.49
C THR A 702 28.39 1.76 1.60
N ALA A 703 29.29 1.62 2.58
CA ALA A 703 29.99 0.38 2.86
C ALA A 703 29.04 -0.78 3.18
N ARG A 704 27.97 -0.50 3.96
CA ARG A 704 26.91 -1.47 4.25
C ARG A 704 26.12 -1.88 3.00
N VAL A 705 25.77 -0.94 2.13
CA VAL A 705 25.05 -1.24 0.87
C VAL A 705 25.92 -2.08 -0.07
N ILE A 706 27.21 -1.74 -0.21
CA ILE A 706 28.16 -2.55 -0.99
C ILE A 706 28.22 -3.98 -0.42
N SER A 707 28.48 -4.11 0.87
CA SER A 707 28.63 -5.42 1.54
C SER A 707 27.36 -6.27 1.53
N GLY A 708 26.18 -5.63 1.59
CA GLY A 708 24.90 -6.31 1.65
C GLY A 708 24.37 -6.78 0.29
N TYR A 709 24.58 -5.98 -0.75
CA TYR A 709 23.92 -6.19 -2.05
C TYR A 709 24.85 -6.63 -3.19
N LEU A 710 26.12 -6.22 -3.19
CA LEU A 710 27.07 -6.62 -4.25
C LEU A 710 27.59 -8.03 -3.98
N LYS A 711 26.81 -9.00 -4.44
CA LYS A 711 27.12 -10.43 -4.39
C LYS A 711 27.44 -10.97 -5.78
N TYR A 712 28.30 -11.97 -5.85
CA TYR A 712 28.61 -12.63 -7.11
C TYR A 712 27.34 -13.25 -7.73
N ASP A 713 27.18 -13.12 -9.04
CA ASP A 713 26.09 -13.73 -9.82
C ASP A 713 24.66 -13.35 -9.33
N SER A 714 24.50 -12.17 -8.73
CA SER A 714 23.20 -11.65 -8.27
C SER A 714 22.58 -10.67 -9.28
N SER A 715 21.25 -10.64 -9.38
CA SER A 715 20.51 -9.71 -10.24
C SER A 715 20.76 -8.25 -9.88
N PHE A 716 20.99 -7.94 -8.60
CA PHE A 716 21.35 -6.61 -8.15
C PHE A 716 22.71 -6.18 -8.71
N THR A 717 23.76 -6.99 -8.52
CA THR A 717 25.11 -6.72 -9.04
C THR A 717 25.07 -6.60 -10.55
N GLU A 718 24.28 -7.46 -11.21
CA GLU A 718 24.07 -7.41 -12.65
C GLU A 718 23.53 -6.05 -13.11
N SER A 719 22.52 -5.52 -12.42
CA SER A 719 21.92 -4.21 -12.73
C SER A 719 22.88 -3.03 -12.55
N VAL A 720 23.82 -3.13 -11.59
CA VAL A 720 24.90 -2.15 -11.41
C VAL A 720 25.91 -2.26 -12.56
N CYS A 721 26.30 -3.48 -12.92
CA CYS A 721 27.25 -3.75 -14.00
C CYS A 721 26.73 -3.35 -15.40
N GLU A 722 25.41 -3.30 -15.62
CA GLU A 722 24.83 -2.78 -16.86
C GLU A 722 25.08 -1.27 -17.08
N ARG A 723 25.47 -0.54 -16.03
CA ARG A 723 25.57 0.93 -16.03
C ARG A 723 26.98 1.46 -15.80
N ILE A 724 27.94 0.59 -15.48
CA ILE A 724 29.35 0.94 -15.28
C ILE A 724 30.22 0.04 -16.16
N GLU A 725 31.34 0.58 -16.64
CA GLU A 725 32.28 -0.14 -17.48
C GLU A 725 33.59 -0.37 -16.75
N MET A 726 34.23 -1.51 -17.05
CA MET A 726 35.54 -1.84 -16.50
C MET A 726 36.66 -1.07 -17.21
N HIS A 727 37.32 -0.18 -16.48
CA HIS A 727 38.49 0.59 -16.92
C HIS A 727 39.54 0.62 -15.81
N ASP A 728 40.81 0.86 -16.12
CA ASP A 728 41.90 0.83 -15.12
C ASP A 728 41.66 1.82 -13.96
N ASP A 729 41.10 3.00 -14.23
CA ASP A 729 40.74 3.97 -13.17
C ASP A 729 39.71 3.42 -12.18
N LEU A 730 38.74 2.61 -12.64
CA LEU A 730 37.76 1.97 -11.76
C LEU A 730 38.46 0.92 -10.90
N VAL A 731 39.39 0.15 -11.47
CA VAL A 731 40.17 -0.83 -10.73
C VAL A 731 41.02 -0.14 -9.65
N LEU A 732 41.67 0.99 -9.98
CA LEU A 732 42.42 1.81 -9.01
C LEU A 732 41.51 2.32 -7.89
N PHE A 733 40.33 2.84 -8.22
CA PHE A 733 39.38 3.27 -7.22
C PHE A 733 38.91 2.13 -6.31
N CYS A 734 38.66 0.93 -6.88
CA CYS A 734 38.33 -0.25 -6.09
C CYS A 734 39.47 -0.67 -5.15
N ILE A 735 40.73 -0.46 -5.53
CA ILE A 735 41.89 -0.67 -4.64
C ILE A 735 41.82 0.28 -3.44
N GLU A 736 41.53 1.57 -3.65
CA GLU A 736 41.39 2.55 -2.56
C GLU A 736 40.25 2.16 -1.59
N VAL A 737 39.13 1.64 -2.11
CA VAL A 737 38.03 1.12 -1.30
C VAL A 737 38.46 -0.10 -0.48
N ILE A 738 39.18 -1.05 -1.09
CA ILE A 738 39.72 -2.24 -0.40
C ILE A 738 40.70 -1.84 0.70
N GLU A 739 41.60 -0.89 0.44
CA GLU A 739 42.57 -0.39 1.43
C GLU A 739 41.87 0.32 2.60
N SER A 740 40.74 0.97 2.35
CA SER A 740 39.94 1.64 3.37
C SER A 740 39.06 0.68 4.19
N ALA A 741 38.87 -0.57 3.73
CA ALA A 741 37.90 -1.51 4.28
C ALA A 741 38.10 -1.83 5.77
N ALA A 742 39.33 -1.74 6.27
CA ALA A 742 39.66 -1.98 7.68
C ALA A 742 38.97 -1.02 8.67
N SER A 743 38.42 0.10 8.18
CA SER A 743 37.74 1.11 9.01
C SER A 743 36.24 0.82 9.26
N TYR A 744 35.68 -0.23 8.65
CA TYR A 744 34.24 -0.53 8.64
C TYR A 744 33.92 -1.81 9.41
N GLU A 745 32.64 -2.01 9.77
CA GLU A 745 32.20 -3.12 10.64
C GLU A 745 32.54 -4.52 10.09
N ASN A 746 32.44 -4.72 8.77
CA ASN A 746 32.66 -6.00 8.10
C ASN A 746 33.68 -5.90 6.95
N PRO A 747 35.00 -5.76 7.22
CA PRO A 747 36.01 -5.51 6.19
C PRO A 747 36.07 -6.60 5.11
N ASN A 748 36.04 -7.87 5.51
CA ASN A 748 36.17 -8.99 4.56
C ASN A 748 34.97 -9.08 3.61
N THR A 749 33.76 -8.80 4.09
CA THR A 749 32.56 -8.78 3.25
C THR A 749 32.62 -7.64 2.25
N LEU A 750 33.02 -6.44 2.70
CA LEU A 750 33.23 -5.29 1.81
C LEU A 750 34.24 -5.61 0.71
N ILE A 751 35.39 -6.21 1.06
CA ILE A 751 36.42 -6.63 0.10
C ILE A 751 35.84 -7.65 -0.89
N SER A 752 35.14 -8.69 -0.39
CA SER A 752 34.52 -9.71 -1.24
C SER A 752 33.49 -9.12 -2.21
N SER A 753 32.71 -8.14 -1.77
CA SER A 753 31.72 -7.45 -2.59
C SER A 753 32.36 -6.63 -3.72
N ILE A 754 33.47 -5.95 -3.45
CA ILE A 754 34.24 -5.25 -4.49
C ILE A 754 34.84 -6.24 -5.50
N VAL A 755 35.39 -7.36 -5.02
CA VAL A 755 35.89 -8.44 -5.89
C VAL A 755 34.75 -9.00 -6.74
N SER A 756 33.58 -9.25 -6.16
CA SER A 756 32.39 -9.75 -6.86
C SER A 756 31.95 -8.81 -7.97
N LEU A 757 31.90 -7.51 -7.71
CA LEU A 757 31.60 -6.49 -8.73
C LEU A 757 32.55 -6.57 -9.92
N LEU A 758 33.86 -6.59 -9.66
CA LEU A 758 34.89 -6.62 -10.71
C LEU A 758 34.87 -7.95 -11.49
N LEU A 759 34.58 -9.08 -10.84
CA LEU A 759 34.41 -10.36 -11.52
C LEU A 759 33.17 -10.35 -12.44
N CYS A 760 32.05 -9.79 -12.01
CA CYS A 760 30.85 -9.65 -12.82
C CYS A 760 31.07 -8.70 -14.02
N LEU A 761 31.79 -7.59 -13.81
CA LEU A 761 32.18 -6.70 -14.92
C LEU A 761 33.10 -7.38 -15.93
N LEU A 762 34.08 -8.15 -15.46
CA LEU A 762 34.98 -8.90 -16.33
C LEU A 762 34.21 -9.93 -17.18
N GLN A 763 33.17 -10.56 -16.63
CA GLN A 763 32.30 -11.47 -17.39
C GLN A 763 31.52 -10.78 -18.50
N LYS A 764 31.05 -9.55 -18.26
CA LYS A 764 30.28 -8.78 -19.25
C LYS A 764 31.15 -8.07 -20.29
N SER A 765 32.46 -7.97 -20.06
CA SER A 765 33.35 -7.24 -20.97
C SER A 765 33.50 -7.94 -22.32
N ASP A 766 33.06 -7.29 -23.41
CA ASP A 766 33.21 -7.80 -24.78
C ASP A 766 34.68 -7.96 -25.21
N ASN A 767 35.57 -7.19 -24.58
CA ASN A 767 37.01 -7.14 -24.91
C ASN A 767 37.86 -8.20 -24.20
N SER A 768 37.35 -8.86 -23.15
CA SER A 768 38.12 -9.82 -22.34
C SER A 768 37.27 -11.02 -21.97
N GLN A 769 37.55 -12.18 -22.59
CA GLN A 769 36.93 -13.43 -22.18
C GLN A 769 37.30 -13.72 -20.71
N SER A 770 36.30 -13.83 -19.84
CA SER A 770 36.51 -14.23 -18.44
C SER A 770 37.08 -15.64 -18.40
N SER A 771 38.38 -15.73 -18.12
CA SER A 771 39.17 -16.95 -18.06
C SER A 771 39.88 -17.02 -16.72
N THR A 772 40.40 -18.20 -16.35
CA THR A 772 41.20 -18.33 -15.13
C THR A 772 42.38 -17.36 -15.14
N HIS A 773 42.99 -17.12 -16.30
CA HIS A 773 44.09 -16.18 -16.46
C HIS A 773 43.66 -14.73 -16.16
N THR A 774 42.64 -14.21 -16.83
CA THR A 774 42.19 -12.82 -16.64
C THR A 774 41.64 -12.55 -15.24
N ARG A 775 40.98 -13.54 -14.62
CA ARG A 775 40.57 -13.45 -13.21
C ARG A 775 41.77 -13.43 -12.25
N THR A 776 42.81 -14.19 -12.54
CA THR A 776 44.04 -14.20 -11.74
C THR A 776 44.78 -12.88 -11.86
N GLU A 777 44.91 -12.33 -13.07
CA GLU A 777 45.50 -11.00 -13.29
C GLU A 777 44.74 -9.91 -12.52
N LEU A 778 43.41 -9.98 -12.47
CA LEU A 778 42.60 -9.06 -11.67
C LEU A 778 42.92 -9.16 -10.17
N ILE A 779 42.95 -10.38 -9.61
CA ILE A 779 43.29 -10.58 -8.19
C ILE A 779 44.73 -10.14 -7.90
N GLU A 780 45.67 -10.39 -8.82
CA GLU A 780 47.05 -9.91 -8.68
C GLU A 780 47.11 -8.37 -8.68
N LYS A 781 46.37 -7.70 -9.57
CA LYS A 781 46.28 -6.22 -9.57
C LYS A 781 45.77 -5.68 -8.23
N LEU A 782 44.82 -6.37 -7.58
CA LEU A 782 44.19 -5.91 -6.35
C LEU A 782 45.01 -6.23 -5.08
N PHE A 783 45.67 -7.39 -5.03
CA PHE A 783 46.20 -7.95 -3.76
C PHE A 783 47.68 -8.34 -3.79
N LEU A 784 48.37 -8.25 -4.93
CA LEU A 784 49.78 -8.64 -5.02
C LEU A 784 50.68 -7.61 -4.32
N LYS A 785 51.39 -8.05 -3.28
CA LYS A 785 52.40 -7.27 -2.58
C LYS A 785 53.74 -8.00 -2.64
N SER A 786 54.70 -7.40 -3.36
CA SER A 786 55.99 -8.02 -3.69
C SER A 786 55.84 -9.32 -4.50
N ASN A 787 55.58 -10.45 -3.84
CA ASN A 787 55.35 -11.76 -4.46
C ASN A 787 54.33 -12.61 -3.68
N GLU A 788 53.58 -12.00 -2.76
CA GLU A 788 52.53 -12.65 -1.97
C GLU A 788 51.19 -11.99 -2.30
N LEU A 789 50.12 -12.79 -2.31
CA LEU A 789 48.75 -12.29 -2.37
C LEU A 789 48.25 -12.09 -0.94
N VAL A 790 47.98 -10.85 -0.56
CA VAL A 790 47.68 -10.50 0.84
C VAL A 790 46.27 -9.96 0.98
N GLY A 791 45.47 -10.52 1.89
CA GLY A 791 44.17 -9.96 2.26
C GLY A 791 43.02 -10.27 1.31
N ILE A 792 43.13 -11.31 0.47
CA ILE A 792 42.03 -11.73 -0.40
C ILE A 792 40.85 -12.17 0.47
N SER A 793 39.66 -11.64 0.22
CA SER A 793 38.42 -12.15 0.79
C SER A 793 37.46 -12.60 -0.31
N LEU A 794 37.07 -13.87 -0.27
CA LEU A 794 36.06 -14.47 -1.14
C LEU A 794 34.99 -15.10 -0.26
N ILE A 795 33.86 -14.41 -0.14
CA ILE A 795 32.72 -14.73 0.72
C ILE A 795 31.46 -14.86 -0.13
N ASP A 796 30.71 -15.94 0.06
CA ASP A 796 29.45 -16.22 -0.64
C ASP A 796 29.59 -16.19 -2.18
N ILE A 797 30.67 -16.79 -2.69
CA ILE A 797 30.91 -16.89 -4.13
C ILE A 797 30.46 -18.27 -4.64
N PHE A 798 29.20 -18.32 -5.06
CA PHE A 798 28.50 -19.47 -5.63
C PHE A 798 27.50 -18.96 -6.69
N GLY A 799 27.03 -19.83 -7.58
CA GLY A 799 26.11 -19.37 -8.63
C GLY A 799 25.83 -20.39 -9.74
N ASN A 800 24.80 -20.07 -10.55
CA ASN A 800 24.34 -20.89 -11.67
C ASN A 800 24.97 -20.48 -13.01
N SER A 801 25.77 -19.41 -13.04
CA SER A 801 26.50 -18.99 -14.23
C SER A 801 27.41 -20.11 -14.75
N SER A 802 27.50 -20.23 -16.08
CA SER A 802 28.37 -21.20 -16.75
C SER A 802 29.86 -20.94 -16.50
N ILE A 803 30.20 -19.76 -15.95
CA ILE A 803 31.56 -19.30 -15.72
C ILE A 803 31.89 -19.45 -14.23
N LYS A 804 32.72 -20.46 -13.93
CA LYS A 804 33.24 -20.67 -12.59
C LYS A 804 34.31 -19.62 -12.28
N PRO A 805 34.18 -18.83 -11.19
CA PRO A 805 35.19 -17.86 -10.77
C PRO A 805 36.37 -18.59 -10.13
N THR A 806 37.18 -19.30 -10.93
CA THR A 806 38.40 -20.00 -10.50
C THR A 806 39.65 -19.19 -10.81
N PHE A 807 40.69 -19.39 -10.00
CA PHE A 807 41.97 -18.68 -10.06
C PHE A 807 43.15 -19.64 -10.20
N ASP A 808 44.30 -19.11 -10.65
CA ASP A 808 45.57 -19.81 -10.67
C ASP A 808 46.45 -19.33 -9.49
N PHE A 809 46.65 -20.19 -8.50
CA PHE A 809 47.45 -19.94 -7.30
C PHE A 809 48.77 -20.72 -7.30
N LYS A 810 49.19 -21.31 -8.42
CA LYS A 810 50.48 -22.03 -8.50
C LYS A 810 51.63 -21.08 -8.13
N ASP A 811 52.55 -21.57 -7.31
CA ASP A 811 53.74 -20.84 -6.87
C ASP A 811 53.44 -19.51 -6.15
N ARG A 812 52.25 -19.37 -5.56
CA ARG A 812 51.82 -18.19 -4.79
C ARG A 812 51.75 -18.50 -3.30
N VAL A 813 52.18 -17.52 -2.50
CA VAL A 813 51.90 -17.48 -1.06
C VAL A 813 50.72 -16.55 -0.84
N LEU A 814 49.66 -17.07 -0.22
CA LEU A 814 48.44 -16.35 0.13
C LEU A 814 48.44 -16.10 1.64
N ARG A 815 48.40 -14.83 2.06
CA ARG A 815 48.52 -14.41 3.46
C ARG A 815 47.32 -13.60 3.91
N ASP A 816 46.84 -13.86 5.13
CA ASP A 816 45.73 -13.12 5.75
C ASP A 816 44.45 -13.16 4.89
N CYS A 817 44.21 -14.27 4.18
CA CYS A 817 43.07 -14.43 3.28
C CYS A 817 41.86 -15.07 3.97
N THR A 818 40.65 -14.75 3.49
CA THR A 818 39.39 -15.33 3.98
C THR A 818 38.65 -16.00 2.83
N PHE A 819 38.35 -17.30 2.99
CA PHE A 819 37.51 -18.06 2.07
C PHE A 819 36.32 -18.60 2.86
N ASP A 820 35.14 -18.08 2.57
CA ASP A 820 33.92 -18.40 3.30
C ASP A 820 32.80 -18.72 2.31
N ASN A 821 32.27 -19.94 2.33
CA ASN A 821 31.24 -20.40 1.40
C ASN A 821 31.60 -20.14 -0.08
N TYR A 822 32.87 -20.38 -0.44
CA TYR A 822 33.38 -20.25 -1.80
C TYR A 822 33.35 -21.61 -2.52
N GLU A 823 32.31 -21.83 -3.33
CA GLU A 823 31.96 -23.12 -3.93
C GLU A 823 33.06 -23.70 -4.85
N TYR A 824 33.89 -22.83 -5.42
CA TYR A 824 34.86 -23.18 -6.46
C TYR A 824 36.30 -23.27 -5.96
N PHE A 825 36.52 -23.21 -4.63
CA PHE A 825 37.84 -23.20 -4.02
C PHE A 825 38.73 -24.36 -4.49
N TRP A 826 38.21 -25.59 -4.42
CA TRP A 826 38.94 -26.81 -4.78
C TRP A 826 39.18 -27.00 -6.29
N GLU A 827 38.59 -26.13 -7.12
CA GLU A 827 38.82 -26.10 -8.58
C GLU A 827 39.87 -25.04 -8.99
N CYS A 828 40.38 -24.24 -8.05
CA CYS A 828 41.51 -23.36 -8.30
C CYS A 828 42.78 -24.17 -8.56
N GLN A 829 43.68 -23.62 -9.38
CA GLN A 829 44.93 -24.31 -9.68
C GLN A 829 45.93 -24.10 -8.55
N MET A 830 46.41 -25.19 -7.96
CA MET A 830 47.38 -25.19 -6.87
C MET A 830 48.47 -26.24 -7.16
N ASN A 831 49.70 -25.97 -6.73
CA ASN A 831 50.82 -26.90 -6.81
C ASN A 831 51.60 -26.92 -5.48
N GLU A 832 52.69 -27.68 -5.41
CA GLU A 832 53.54 -27.77 -4.21
C GLU A 832 54.12 -26.41 -3.76
N GLY A 833 54.24 -25.45 -4.68
CA GLY A 833 54.65 -24.08 -4.41
C GLY A 833 53.55 -23.18 -3.83
N THR A 834 52.28 -23.60 -3.87
CA THR A 834 51.15 -22.87 -3.29
C THR A 834 51.14 -23.04 -1.76
N LYS A 835 50.99 -21.93 -1.02
CA LYS A 835 50.95 -21.92 0.44
C LYS A 835 49.98 -20.88 1.00
N PHE A 836 49.22 -21.25 2.02
CA PHE A 836 48.33 -20.37 2.76
C PHE A 836 48.87 -20.10 4.18
N GLU A 837 48.90 -18.83 4.58
CA GLU A 837 49.36 -18.35 5.89
C GLU A 837 48.32 -17.42 6.52
N ASN A 838 48.12 -17.51 7.85
CA ASN A 838 47.16 -16.72 8.62
C ASN A 838 45.74 -16.63 7.99
N SER A 839 45.33 -17.64 7.22
CA SER A 839 44.11 -17.59 6.41
C SER A 839 42.96 -18.35 7.06
N GLN A 840 41.72 -17.95 6.77
CA GLN A 840 40.50 -18.56 7.32
C GLN A 840 39.73 -19.31 6.23
N PHE A 841 39.24 -20.50 6.56
CA PHE A 841 38.48 -21.36 5.66
C PHE A 841 37.18 -21.83 6.33
N LYS A 842 36.04 -21.42 5.77
CA LYS A 842 34.70 -21.71 6.30
C LYS A 842 33.80 -22.22 5.18
N ASP A 843 33.06 -23.28 5.48
CA ASP A 843 32.05 -23.88 4.58
C ASP A 843 32.48 -24.16 3.11
N ILE A 844 33.78 -24.38 2.84
CA ILE A 844 34.30 -24.66 1.49
C ILE A 844 34.25 -26.16 1.12
N ASN A 845 33.05 -26.68 0.87
CA ASN A 845 32.87 -28.08 0.49
C ASN A 845 33.19 -28.34 -1.01
N PRO A 846 33.81 -29.48 -1.37
CA PRO A 846 34.03 -29.83 -2.78
C PRO A 846 32.70 -30.13 -3.48
N ARG A 847 32.53 -29.60 -4.69
CA ARG A 847 31.37 -29.93 -5.53
C ARG A 847 31.41 -31.36 -6.02
N SER A 848 30.26 -31.88 -6.42
CA SER A 848 30.15 -33.25 -6.95
C SER A 848 31.15 -33.50 -8.09
N GLY A 849 31.96 -34.54 -7.94
CA GLY A 849 33.00 -34.91 -8.91
C GLY A 849 34.32 -34.12 -8.82
N VAL A 850 34.46 -33.19 -7.86
CA VAL A 850 35.71 -32.46 -7.62
C VAL A 850 36.55 -33.21 -6.58
N THR A 851 37.80 -33.55 -6.94
CA THR A 851 38.76 -34.18 -6.02
C THR A 851 39.59 -33.13 -5.30
N ILE A 852 39.66 -33.22 -3.97
CA ILE A 852 40.53 -32.39 -3.13
C ILE A 852 42.00 -32.76 -3.41
N LYS A 853 42.82 -31.75 -3.74
CA LYS A 853 44.29 -31.90 -3.92
C LYS A 853 45.00 -31.31 -2.70
N LEU A 854 45.65 -32.15 -1.90
CA LEU A 854 46.39 -31.74 -0.70
C LEU A 854 47.86 -32.07 -0.85
N HIS A 855 48.72 -31.14 -0.42
CA HIS A 855 50.14 -31.39 -0.15
C HIS A 855 50.49 -30.88 1.24
N ASN A 856 51.53 -31.48 1.86
CA ASN A 856 51.85 -31.33 3.29
C ASN A 856 52.15 -29.88 3.75
N SER A 857 52.40 -28.96 2.84
CA SER A 857 52.70 -27.56 3.13
C SER A 857 51.66 -26.57 2.62
N LEU A 858 50.50 -27.05 2.15
CA LEU A 858 49.45 -26.20 1.58
C LEU A 858 48.92 -25.20 2.61
N PHE A 859 48.57 -25.67 3.81
CA PHE A 859 48.10 -24.83 4.92
C PHE A 859 49.16 -24.77 6.02
N SER A 860 49.57 -23.56 6.41
CA SER A 860 50.44 -23.40 7.57
C SER A 860 49.67 -23.62 8.88
N SER A 861 50.39 -23.84 9.99
CA SER A 861 49.82 -23.99 11.33
C SER A 861 49.10 -22.73 11.87
N THR A 862 49.17 -21.62 11.13
CA THR A 862 48.54 -20.34 11.49
C THR A 862 47.17 -20.15 10.86
N CYS A 863 46.75 -21.04 9.97
CA CYS A 863 45.43 -20.99 9.35
C CYS A 863 44.34 -21.53 10.29
N ASP A 864 43.12 -20.98 10.16
CA ASP A 864 41.92 -21.54 10.79
C ASP A 864 41.27 -22.56 9.85
N LEU A 865 41.42 -23.84 10.20
CA LEU A 865 40.92 -24.99 9.44
C LEU A 865 39.74 -25.68 10.15
N THR A 866 39.20 -25.09 11.23
CA THR A 866 38.26 -25.74 12.15
C THR A 866 37.06 -26.35 11.42
N GLN A 867 36.49 -25.65 10.44
CA GLN A 867 35.30 -26.09 9.72
C GLN A 867 35.59 -27.08 8.58
N ILE A 868 36.82 -27.14 8.09
CA ILE A 868 37.22 -28.04 6.99
C ILE A 868 38.05 -29.23 7.49
N GLN A 869 38.30 -29.31 8.79
CA GLN A 869 39.12 -30.36 9.39
C GLN A 869 38.62 -31.76 9.05
N HIS A 870 37.29 -31.95 8.99
CA HIS A 870 36.69 -33.22 8.63
C HIS A 870 37.08 -33.68 7.21
N LEU A 871 37.13 -32.75 6.23
CA LEU A 871 37.55 -33.03 4.86
C LEU A 871 39.04 -33.40 4.78
N LEU A 872 39.87 -32.74 5.61
CA LEU A 872 41.31 -33.01 5.67
C LEU A 872 41.56 -34.40 6.27
N THR A 873 40.88 -34.73 7.38
CA THR A 873 41.00 -36.04 8.03
C THR A 873 40.49 -37.17 7.14
N GLU A 874 39.35 -37.00 6.47
CA GLU A 874 38.81 -38.01 5.53
C GLU A 874 39.81 -38.30 4.39
N LYS A 875 40.51 -37.28 3.89
CA LYS A 875 41.53 -37.46 2.85
C LYS A 875 42.83 -38.08 3.37
N GLU A 876 43.24 -37.77 4.59
CA GLU A 876 44.37 -38.44 5.23
C GLU A 876 44.06 -39.92 5.48
N GLU A 877 42.84 -40.24 5.90
CA GLU A 877 42.35 -41.62 6.07
C GLU A 877 42.27 -42.36 4.73
N GLU A 878 41.69 -41.76 3.68
CA GLU A 878 41.67 -42.34 2.33
C GLU A 878 43.10 -42.61 1.80
N ALA A 879 44.04 -41.70 2.03
CA ALA A 879 45.43 -41.88 1.63
C ALA A 879 46.12 -43.02 2.40
N ALA A 880 45.81 -43.14 3.70
CA ALA A 880 46.30 -44.24 4.54
C ALA A 880 45.70 -45.59 4.13
N GLU A 881 44.39 -45.65 3.89
CA GLU A 881 43.69 -46.85 3.40
C GLU A 881 44.20 -47.27 2.02
N ASN A 882 44.43 -46.31 1.11
CA ASN A 882 45.01 -46.60 -0.20
C ASN A 882 46.43 -47.16 -0.07
N LYS A 883 47.26 -46.59 0.82
CA LYS A 883 48.60 -47.11 1.11
C LYS A 883 48.55 -48.52 1.69
N GLU A 884 47.60 -48.82 2.58
CA GLU A 884 47.39 -50.16 3.14
C GLU A 884 46.87 -51.16 2.09
N ALA A 885 45.98 -50.72 1.19
CA ALA A 885 45.51 -51.52 0.07
C ALA A 885 46.64 -51.87 -0.91
N VAL A 886 47.48 -50.89 -1.26
CA VAL A 886 48.68 -51.09 -2.08
C VAL A 886 49.66 -52.03 -1.38
N LEU A 887 49.90 -51.87 -0.08
CA LEU A 887 50.74 -52.77 0.71
C LEU A 887 50.22 -54.22 0.66
N THR A 888 48.91 -54.41 0.84
CA THR A 888 48.25 -55.72 0.79
C THR A 888 48.39 -56.39 -0.59
N GLU A 889 48.24 -55.61 -1.67
CA GLU A 889 48.44 -56.12 -3.03
C GLU A 889 49.91 -56.48 -3.30
N LEU A 890 50.86 -55.64 -2.86
CA LEU A 890 52.29 -55.95 -2.94
C LEU A 890 52.64 -57.21 -2.17
N GLU A 891 52.07 -57.43 -0.99
CA GLU A 891 52.25 -58.69 -0.24
C GLU A 891 51.80 -59.91 -1.05
N LYS A 892 50.65 -59.85 -1.73
CA LYS A 892 50.16 -60.94 -2.59
C LYS A 892 51.15 -61.22 -3.72
N VAL A 893 51.74 -60.16 -4.31
CA VAL A 893 52.78 -60.28 -5.33
C VAL A 893 54.01 -60.99 -4.77
N PHE A 894 54.58 -60.52 -3.65
CA PHE A 894 55.79 -61.13 -3.08
C PHE A 894 55.52 -62.57 -2.57
N LYS A 895 54.36 -62.85 -1.96
CA LYS A 895 53.93 -64.20 -1.54
C LYS A 895 53.89 -65.19 -2.70
N LEU A 896 53.59 -64.73 -3.92
CA LEU A 896 53.61 -65.58 -5.11
C LEU A 896 55.01 -66.17 -5.39
N PHE A 897 56.06 -65.39 -5.14
CA PHE A 897 57.45 -65.82 -5.31
C PHE A 897 58.00 -66.51 -4.07
N TYR A 898 57.39 -66.34 -2.90
CA TYR A 898 57.85 -66.90 -1.64
C TYR A 898 57.50 -68.39 -1.51
N GLN A 899 58.51 -69.25 -1.35
CA GLN A 899 58.36 -70.67 -1.01
C GLN A 899 59.56 -71.12 -0.18
N ARG A 900 59.38 -72.06 0.76
CA ARG A 900 60.50 -72.71 1.50
C ARG A 900 61.53 -71.71 2.08
N GLY A 901 61.07 -70.59 2.62
CA GLY A 901 61.94 -69.57 3.23
C GLY A 901 62.76 -68.71 2.27
N ASN A 902 62.41 -68.67 0.97
CA ASN A 902 63.09 -67.78 0.02
C ASN A 902 62.19 -67.39 -1.16
N PHE A 903 62.60 -66.37 -1.93
CA PHE A 903 61.97 -66.04 -3.21
C PHE A 903 62.52 -66.89 -4.35
N TYR A 904 61.62 -67.59 -5.04
CA TYR A 904 61.95 -68.46 -6.18
C TYR A 904 61.39 -67.91 -7.49
N PRO A 905 62.14 -68.02 -8.61
CA PRO A 905 61.65 -67.57 -9.90
C PRO A 905 60.36 -68.29 -10.34
N ARG A 906 59.37 -67.54 -10.84
CA ARG A 906 58.06 -68.06 -11.29
C ARG A 906 57.87 -67.91 -12.79
N LYS A 907 57.15 -68.83 -13.43
CA LYS A 907 56.83 -68.76 -14.87
C LYS A 907 56.12 -67.46 -15.18
N GLN A 908 56.52 -66.76 -16.24
CA GLN A 908 55.89 -65.49 -16.62
C GLN A 908 54.39 -65.64 -16.88
N GLU A 909 53.97 -66.73 -17.50
CA GLU A 909 52.54 -67.04 -17.71
C GLU A 909 51.78 -67.22 -16.40
N GLU A 910 52.38 -67.86 -15.40
CA GLU A 910 51.75 -68.08 -14.09
C GLU A 910 51.60 -66.75 -13.32
N VAL A 911 52.66 -65.93 -13.32
CA VAL A 911 52.67 -64.61 -12.69
C VAL A 911 51.65 -63.70 -13.39
N ARG A 912 51.66 -63.65 -14.73
CA ARG A 912 50.72 -62.85 -15.52
C ARG A 912 49.27 -63.32 -15.33
N LYS A 913 49.01 -64.62 -15.19
CA LYS A 913 47.66 -65.16 -14.96
C LYS A 913 47.14 -64.89 -13.54
N LYS A 914 48.01 -64.96 -12.53
CA LYS A 914 47.62 -64.71 -11.12
C LYS A 914 47.58 -63.23 -10.75
N LEU A 915 48.32 -62.40 -11.47
CA LEU A 915 48.37 -60.94 -11.30
C LEU A 915 47.67 -60.18 -12.44
N SER A 916 46.91 -60.85 -13.32
CA SER A 916 46.22 -60.21 -14.45
C SER A 916 45.18 -59.17 -14.04
N ALA A 917 44.71 -59.23 -12.79
CA ALA A 917 43.78 -58.28 -12.20
C ALA A 917 44.48 -57.10 -11.47
N VAL A 918 45.81 -57.11 -11.38
CA VAL A 918 46.59 -56.14 -10.59
C VAL A 918 47.30 -55.15 -11.53
N ASN A 919 46.90 -53.87 -11.50
CA ASN A 919 47.44 -52.80 -12.36
C ASN A 919 48.94 -52.49 -12.15
N PHE A 920 49.58 -53.10 -11.15
CA PHE A 920 50.98 -52.82 -10.77
C PHE A 920 52.04 -53.64 -11.52
N LEU A 921 51.69 -54.73 -12.23
CA LEU A 921 52.71 -55.59 -12.87
C LEU A 921 53.65 -54.85 -13.87
N PRO A 922 53.16 -53.93 -14.73
CA PRO A 922 54.04 -53.12 -15.58
C PRO A 922 54.98 -52.22 -14.77
N HIS A 923 54.44 -51.52 -13.76
CA HIS A 923 55.18 -50.62 -12.88
C HIS A 923 56.26 -51.36 -12.08
N LEU A 924 55.98 -52.58 -11.59
CA LEU A 924 56.94 -53.41 -10.86
C LEU A 924 58.07 -53.95 -11.74
N LEU A 925 57.82 -54.12 -13.05
CA LEU A 925 58.85 -54.49 -14.03
C LEU A 925 59.71 -53.28 -14.42
N GLU A 926 59.08 -52.12 -14.61
CA GLU A 926 59.77 -50.85 -14.93
C GLU A 926 60.69 -50.41 -13.79
N LYS A 927 60.19 -50.40 -12.55
CA LYS A 927 60.98 -50.09 -11.35
C LYS A 927 62.00 -51.17 -10.96
N GLY A 928 62.07 -52.27 -11.72
CA GLY A 928 63.04 -53.35 -11.49
C GLY A 928 62.79 -54.20 -10.24
N VAL A 929 61.62 -54.10 -9.61
CA VAL A 929 61.20 -54.93 -8.47
C VAL A 929 61.11 -56.40 -8.89
N LEU A 930 60.53 -56.65 -10.07
CA LEU A 930 60.55 -57.94 -10.75
C LEU A 930 61.47 -57.86 -11.97
N LYS A 931 62.35 -58.85 -12.12
CA LYS A 931 63.30 -58.93 -13.23
C LYS A 931 63.03 -60.17 -14.07
N ASN A 932 63.21 -60.04 -15.40
CA ASN A 932 63.19 -61.20 -16.29
C ASN A 932 64.32 -62.15 -15.92
N TYR A 933 64.00 -63.41 -15.69
CA TYR A 933 64.96 -64.45 -15.30
C TYR A 933 64.90 -65.62 -16.28
N LYS A 934 66.08 -66.09 -16.70
CA LYS A 934 66.25 -67.32 -17.48
C LYS A 934 67.02 -68.31 -16.65
N ASP A 935 66.42 -69.48 -16.38
CA ASP A 935 67.09 -70.55 -15.65
C ASP A 935 68.23 -71.15 -16.52
N PRO A 936 69.49 -71.15 -16.04
CA PRO A 936 70.62 -71.76 -16.76
C PRO A 936 70.42 -73.24 -17.08
N LYS A 937 69.61 -73.96 -16.29
CA LYS A 937 69.31 -75.39 -16.47
C LYS A 937 68.09 -75.64 -17.37
N LYS A 938 67.26 -74.61 -17.64
CA LYS A 938 66.06 -74.67 -18.49
C LYS A 938 65.89 -73.38 -19.31
N PRO A 939 66.75 -73.13 -20.31
CA PRO A 939 66.85 -71.84 -21.00
C PRO A 939 65.62 -71.44 -21.83
N THR A 940 64.73 -72.39 -22.17
CA THR A 940 63.48 -72.13 -22.89
C THR A 940 62.35 -71.63 -21.98
N MET A 941 62.48 -71.74 -20.66
CA MET A 941 61.45 -71.35 -19.69
C MET A 941 61.62 -69.89 -19.27
N ARG A 942 60.67 -69.03 -19.66
CA ARG A 942 60.67 -67.61 -19.28
C ARG A 942 60.10 -67.44 -17.88
N GLN A 943 60.86 -66.80 -16.99
CA GLN A 943 60.46 -66.57 -15.60
C GLN A 943 60.62 -65.10 -15.20
N PHE A 944 59.97 -64.73 -14.09
CA PHE A 944 60.29 -63.54 -13.32
C PHE A 944 60.99 -63.96 -12.02
N LYS A 945 61.90 -63.13 -11.52
CA LYS A 945 62.51 -63.23 -10.19
C LYS A 945 62.36 -61.88 -9.48
N VAL A 946 62.14 -61.89 -8.16
CA VAL A 946 62.22 -60.69 -7.32
C VAL A 946 63.66 -60.18 -7.27
N SER A 947 63.87 -58.87 -7.38
CA SER A 947 65.20 -58.24 -7.23
C SER A 947 65.79 -58.52 -5.85
N ASP A 948 67.10 -58.73 -5.77
CA ASP A 948 67.78 -59.06 -4.52
C ASP A 948 67.71 -57.90 -3.48
N GLU A 949 67.43 -56.67 -3.93
CA GLU A 949 67.16 -55.49 -3.08
C GLU A 949 65.92 -55.65 -2.19
N TYR A 950 64.97 -56.51 -2.58
CA TYR A 950 63.73 -56.77 -1.84
C TYR A 950 63.82 -58.07 -1.02
N LYS A 951 65.00 -58.66 -0.86
CA LYS A 951 65.16 -59.91 -0.10
C LYS A 951 64.74 -59.76 1.36
N SER A 952 64.86 -58.56 1.95
CA SER A 952 64.40 -58.26 3.32
C SER A 952 62.88 -58.41 3.52
N VAL A 953 62.08 -58.48 2.45
CA VAL A 953 60.65 -58.79 2.52
C VAL A 953 60.40 -60.22 3.01
N ILE A 954 61.38 -61.13 2.90
CA ILE A 954 61.28 -62.47 3.48
C ILE A 954 61.19 -62.41 5.00
N ASP A 955 62.01 -61.57 5.64
CA ASP A 955 62.00 -61.40 7.10
C ASP A 955 60.65 -60.85 7.59
N TYR A 956 59.99 -60.01 6.78
CA TYR A 956 58.62 -59.54 7.03
C TYR A 956 57.59 -60.67 7.02
N PHE A 957 57.72 -61.67 6.13
CA PHE A 957 56.83 -62.83 6.12
C PHE A 957 57.17 -63.90 7.15
N GLU A 958 58.44 -64.09 7.52
CA GLU A 958 58.86 -65.14 8.45
C GLU A 958 58.79 -64.71 9.92
N GLN A 959 59.19 -63.48 10.21
CA GLN A 959 59.40 -62.99 11.58
C GLN A 959 58.41 -61.87 11.96
N GLY A 960 57.63 -61.35 11.01
CA GLY A 960 56.77 -60.19 11.22
C GLY A 960 57.53 -58.86 11.38
N SER A 961 58.82 -58.84 11.08
CA SER A 961 59.68 -57.66 11.21
C SER A 961 59.41 -56.65 10.09
N PRO A 962 59.30 -55.33 10.35
CA PRO A 962 59.03 -54.33 9.31
C PRO A 962 60.09 -54.35 8.19
N SER A 963 59.66 -54.38 6.91
CA SER A 963 60.57 -54.29 5.76
C SER A 963 60.54 -52.90 5.15
N ILE A 964 61.61 -52.12 5.36
CA ILE A 964 61.78 -50.76 4.81
C ILE A 964 61.61 -50.77 3.29
N ALA A 965 62.12 -51.80 2.60
CA ALA A 965 62.00 -51.94 1.15
C ALA A 965 60.53 -52.14 0.69
N LEU A 966 59.71 -52.87 1.48
CA LEU A 966 58.29 -53.07 1.17
C LEU A 966 57.50 -51.78 1.40
N PHE A 967 57.69 -51.12 2.55
CA PHE A 967 56.97 -49.90 2.90
C PHE A 967 57.31 -48.74 1.97
N ARG A 968 58.58 -48.58 1.59
CA ARG A 968 59.00 -47.57 0.61
C ARG A 968 58.39 -47.82 -0.75
N LEU A 969 58.32 -49.09 -1.19
CA LEU A 969 57.68 -49.43 -2.46
C LEU A 969 56.17 -49.18 -2.44
N ALA A 970 55.51 -49.43 -1.30
CA ALA A 970 54.09 -49.12 -1.14
C ALA A 970 53.84 -47.61 -1.19
N GLU A 971 54.68 -46.81 -0.53
CA GLU A 971 54.62 -45.34 -0.55
C GLU A 971 54.86 -44.73 -1.93
N GLU A 972 55.71 -45.34 -2.75
CA GLU A 972 55.91 -44.86 -4.13
C GLU A 972 54.85 -45.34 -5.13
N LEU A 973 53.93 -46.21 -4.72
CA LEU A 973 52.87 -46.78 -5.57
C LEU A 973 51.45 -46.42 -5.10
N SER A 974 51.32 -45.92 -3.87
CA SER A 974 50.14 -45.23 -3.32
C SER A 974 50.07 -43.80 -3.79
#